data_AF-A0A2A2YCN6-F1
#
_entry.id   AF-A0A2A2YCN6-F1
#
_cell.length_a   1.000
_cell.length_b   1.000
_cell.length_c   1.000
_cell.angle_alpha   90.00
_cell.angle_beta   90.00
_cell.angle_gamma   90.00
#
_symmetry.space_group_name_H-M   'P 1'
#
loop_
_entity.id
_entity.type
_entity.pdbx_description
1 polymer ?
#
loop_
_entity_poly.entity_id
_entity_poly.type
_entity_poly.pdbx_seq_one_letter_code
_entity_poly.pdbx_strand_id
1 'polypeptide(L)'
;MKTFYSSLFLATLTFAYGQQGNRKEHHSMDPVVPADLIPAAPVLSPAEAVKTFEIAPGFTIEAFATEPLVDKPIGLDYDPAGRAWVVEMIGYMMDLDGKGEKEPQGRIVVLEDTNQDGKADKRTVFLEKILLPRAVAVYPDGLLFLDDHDLKWIKRDGIKPVGESIVAAPKFIEAGNVEHKVNGLLRNMDNWHYNAKSGKRVRRQGEKWIVESTPFRGQWGITRDNYGRLYHNNNSTFLFGDFLAPNLLAGNPGVNLKTNDVAQLGPNNTYPARVTPGVNRAYIQKSNGYGSDTLDPKTFKLLLTTASAGPVIYRGSNFPREWHGRAFTPESVVNLVKAIQIDESAAKLTGSHPLGKKEFLASTDERFRPVNMFNAPDGSLHLLDMYHGIIQDRFFMTSYLRAQYASRKLDGPGEGHGRIWRIRATSGKLEKNTNFEVMKTADVVKALAHGNGWHRDMAQRVLVDRNDLDALPLLNQLVGIEEYPLAQIGALWTLEGLGKLTAPAIATALKSQDLKVGVSALWASTKLPASEVAALAPALLSFESKSEEQAVYLARALGPVGNAAAFDRLLVLLGKYAKNPYIKAAAFAGLDHNEIAFKQHVGDKLKDKTLLTWLDQGAAAAGKALVSGSGLSGEHLASFNKGKALYSGAAACFGCHGAGGEGVLNLGPPLDESEWVVDNPERLIKLLLHGMTGPVTVAGIEYKPSADMPGLIQNPTLKDSDIADMATYIRHEWSNKAPQIKADVVTRLRKETADRTGSPYTAKELGQ
;
A
#
# COMPACT_ATOMS: atom_id res chain seq x y z
N MET A 1 -29.26 26.92 70.24
CA MET A 1 -28.19 25.90 70.16
C MET A 1 -28.51 24.99 68.97
N LYS A 2 -27.54 24.82 68.06
CA LYS A 2 -27.57 24.05 66.79
C LYS A 2 -28.32 24.69 65.60
N THR A 3 -27.55 25.34 64.74
CA THR A 3 -27.87 25.56 63.31
C THR A 3 -26.84 24.81 62.47
N PHE A 4 -27.35 24.05 61.50
CA PHE A 4 -26.63 23.20 60.56
C PHE A 4 -25.76 24.03 59.59
N TYR A 5 -24.52 23.58 59.36
CA TYR A 5 -23.73 23.94 58.19
C TYR A 5 -23.80 22.79 57.18
N SER A 6 -24.35 23.06 56.00
CA SER A 6 -24.34 22.16 54.85
C SER A 6 -22.99 22.27 54.13
N SER A 7 -22.22 21.19 54.11
CA SER A 7 -21.03 21.05 53.27
C SER A 7 -21.44 20.52 51.89
N LEU A 8 -21.29 21.37 50.87
CA LEU A 8 -21.42 21.00 49.46
C LEU A 8 -20.26 20.05 49.08
N PHE A 9 -20.57 18.79 48.76
CA PHE A 9 -19.63 17.92 48.06
C PHE A 9 -19.63 18.32 46.58
N LEU A 10 -18.53 18.93 46.13
CA LEU A 10 -18.23 19.12 44.72
C LEU A 10 -17.89 17.74 44.13
N ALA A 11 -18.87 17.09 43.48
CA ALA A 11 -18.59 15.96 42.63
C ALA A 11 -17.84 16.48 41.38
N THR A 12 -16.52 16.30 41.36
CA THR A 12 -15.72 16.51 40.15
C THR A 12 -16.20 15.53 39.09
N LEU A 13 -16.93 16.05 38.10
CA LEU A 13 -17.19 15.38 36.82
C LEU A 13 -15.85 15.11 36.14
N THR A 14 -15.29 13.92 36.37
CA THR A 14 -14.26 13.36 35.50
C THR A 14 -14.92 13.08 34.15
N PHE A 15 -14.76 14.00 33.20
CA PHE A 15 -15.00 13.69 31.80
C PHE A 15 -14.10 12.51 31.41
N ALA A 16 -14.71 11.35 31.15
CA ALA A 16 -14.02 10.17 30.68
C ALA A 16 -13.39 10.46 29.31
N TYR A 17 -12.09 10.74 29.30
CA TYR A 17 -11.32 10.96 28.06
C TYR A 17 -11.34 9.74 27.09
N GLY A 18 -11.83 8.58 27.53
CA GLY A 18 -11.88 7.32 26.77
C GLY A 18 -13.17 7.05 25.96
N GLN A 19 -14.19 7.92 25.99
CA GLN A 19 -15.46 7.67 25.29
C GLN A 19 -15.77 8.76 24.27
N GLN A 20 -15.44 8.50 22.98
CA GLN A 20 -15.59 9.49 21.90
C GLN A 20 -16.62 9.09 20.82
N GLY A 21 -17.21 7.88 20.91
CA GLY A 21 -18.12 7.36 19.88
C GLY A 21 -19.55 7.95 19.91
N ASN A 22 -19.97 8.58 21.01
CA ASN A 22 -21.32 9.14 21.13
C ASN A 22 -21.44 10.45 20.30
N ARG A 23 -22.28 10.47 19.27
CA ARG A 23 -22.58 11.68 18.49
C ARG A 23 -23.91 12.30 18.92
N LYS A 24 -24.01 13.64 18.90
CA LYS A 24 -25.16 14.42 19.38
C LYS A 24 -26.51 14.10 18.69
N GLU A 25 -26.48 13.41 17.56
CA GLU A 25 -27.67 13.17 16.69
C GLU A 25 -28.13 11.71 16.66
N HIS A 26 -27.52 10.78 17.42
CA HIS A 26 -27.95 9.38 17.43
C HIS A 26 -29.01 9.10 18.50
N HIS A 27 -30.19 8.68 18.03
CA HIS A 27 -31.35 8.24 18.81
C HIS A 27 -31.04 7.02 19.72
N SER A 28 -31.87 6.85 20.76
CA SER A 28 -31.79 5.89 21.88
C SER A 28 -30.79 4.72 21.77
N MET A 29 -29.88 4.64 22.74
CA MET A 29 -28.81 3.65 22.84
C MET A 29 -29.23 2.42 23.67
N ASP A 30 -30.46 1.95 23.44
CA ASP A 30 -31.04 0.85 24.21
C ASP A 30 -30.48 -0.53 23.78
N PRO A 31 -30.43 -1.51 24.71
CA PRO A 31 -30.16 -2.91 24.37
C PRO A 31 -31.05 -3.42 23.24
N VAL A 32 -30.43 -3.85 22.13
CA VAL A 32 -31.16 -4.37 20.96
C VAL A 32 -31.41 -5.87 21.06
N VAL A 33 -30.49 -6.60 21.70
CA VAL A 33 -30.59 -8.06 21.89
C VAL A 33 -31.12 -8.34 23.30
N PRO A 34 -32.21 -9.14 23.45
CA PRO A 34 -32.72 -9.54 24.75
C PRO A 34 -31.65 -10.22 25.61
N ALA A 35 -31.54 -9.83 26.88
CA ALA A 35 -30.44 -10.25 27.76
C ALA A 35 -30.39 -11.76 28.01
N ASP A 36 -31.56 -12.42 28.04
CA ASP A 36 -31.72 -13.87 28.19
C ASP A 36 -31.21 -14.67 26.98
N LEU A 37 -31.11 -14.03 25.81
CA LEU A 37 -30.56 -14.64 24.59
C LEU A 37 -29.05 -14.48 24.46
N ILE A 38 -28.40 -13.68 25.31
CA ILE A 38 -26.97 -13.38 25.22
C ILE A 38 -26.19 -14.44 26.03
N PRO A 39 -25.38 -15.31 25.37
CA PRO A 39 -24.57 -16.29 26.10
C PRO A 39 -23.45 -15.62 26.88
N ALA A 40 -22.95 -16.32 27.90
CA ALA A 40 -21.70 -15.93 28.55
C ALA A 40 -20.52 -15.96 27.56
N ALA A 41 -19.50 -15.13 27.80
CA ALA A 41 -18.26 -15.07 27.02
C ALA A 41 -17.04 -15.48 27.87
N PRO A 42 -16.96 -16.74 28.33
CA PRO A 42 -15.83 -17.22 29.11
C PRO A 42 -14.54 -17.19 28.30
N VAL A 43 -13.42 -17.19 29.00
CA VAL A 43 -12.10 -17.42 28.40
C VAL A 43 -11.97 -18.93 28.22
N LEU A 44 -11.83 -19.37 26.97
CA LEU A 44 -11.72 -20.79 26.64
C LEU A 44 -10.25 -21.18 26.49
N SER A 45 -9.88 -22.39 26.91
CA SER A 45 -8.63 -23.00 26.46
C SER A 45 -8.66 -23.30 24.96
N PRO A 46 -7.51 -23.50 24.30
CA PRO A 46 -7.49 -23.88 22.88
C PRO A 46 -8.31 -25.14 22.58
N ALA A 47 -8.29 -26.15 23.45
CA ALA A 47 -9.05 -27.39 23.28
C ALA A 47 -10.57 -27.19 23.41
N GLU A 48 -11.01 -26.22 24.21
CA GLU A 48 -12.42 -25.82 24.31
C GLU A 48 -12.84 -24.98 23.12
N ALA A 49 -12.00 -24.04 22.69
CA ALA A 49 -12.25 -23.19 21.52
C ALA A 49 -12.49 -24.01 20.25
N VAL A 50 -11.72 -25.09 20.02
CA VAL A 50 -11.93 -25.99 18.87
C VAL A 50 -13.36 -26.55 18.81
N LYS A 51 -13.98 -26.81 19.96
CA LYS A 51 -15.35 -27.34 20.04
C LYS A 51 -16.42 -26.31 19.68
N THR A 52 -16.07 -25.03 19.63
CA THR A 52 -16.99 -23.94 19.29
C THR A 52 -17.06 -23.67 17.78
N PHE A 53 -16.15 -24.25 17.00
CA PHE A 53 -16.05 -24.01 15.56
C PHE A 53 -17.01 -24.87 14.75
N GLU A 54 -17.78 -24.22 13.89
CA GLU A 54 -18.51 -24.81 12.78
C GLU A 54 -17.74 -24.53 11.49
N ILE A 55 -17.12 -25.57 10.91
CA ILE A 55 -16.33 -25.46 9.68
C ILE A 55 -17.00 -26.19 8.51
N ALA A 56 -16.77 -25.72 7.29
CA ALA A 56 -17.28 -26.32 6.07
C ALA A 56 -16.95 -27.83 5.98
N PRO A 57 -17.86 -28.66 5.43
CA PRO A 57 -17.62 -30.09 5.27
C PRO A 57 -16.34 -30.40 4.50
N GLY A 58 -15.60 -31.43 4.94
CA GLY A 58 -14.33 -31.82 4.32
C GLY A 58 -13.10 -31.03 4.82
N PHE A 59 -13.28 -30.13 5.79
CA PHE A 59 -12.20 -29.36 6.41
C PHE A 59 -12.08 -29.64 7.90
N THR A 60 -10.89 -29.38 8.43
CA THR A 60 -10.59 -29.39 9.85
C THR A 60 -9.78 -28.16 10.23
N ILE A 61 -9.93 -27.74 11.48
CA ILE A 61 -9.19 -26.65 12.10
C ILE A 61 -8.42 -27.18 13.31
N GLU A 62 -7.13 -26.89 13.39
CA GLU A 62 -6.23 -27.37 14.43
C GLU A 62 -5.23 -26.29 14.83
N ALA A 63 -4.67 -26.37 16.02
CA ALA A 63 -3.69 -25.39 16.49
C ALA A 63 -2.35 -25.57 15.76
N PHE A 64 -1.83 -24.50 15.17
CA PHE A 64 -0.42 -24.39 14.77
C PHE A 64 0.43 -23.82 15.92
N ALA A 65 -0.04 -22.73 16.53
CA ALA A 65 0.56 -22.13 17.71
C ALA A 65 -0.53 -21.54 18.61
N THR A 66 -0.39 -21.70 19.93
CA THR A 66 -1.32 -21.16 20.93
C THR A 66 -0.55 -20.50 22.06
N GLU A 67 -1.24 -19.80 22.95
CA GLU A 67 -0.64 -19.35 24.20
C GLU A 67 0.10 -20.51 24.93
N PRO A 68 1.30 -20.26 25.51
CA PRO A 68 2.04 -18.99 25.58
C PRO A 68 3.03 -18.73 24.42
N LEU A 69 3.02 -19.53 23.34
CA LEU A 69 3.95 -19.37 22.22
C LEU A 69 3.67 -18.10 21.40
N VAL A 70 2.42 -17.66 21.36
CA VAL A 70 1.97 -16.47 20.62
C VAL A 70 0.96 -15.67 21.43
N ASP A 71 0.93 -14.36 21.22
CA ASP A 71 0.09 -13.41 21.95
C ASP A 71 -0.44 -12.32 21.01
N LYS A 72 -1.76 -12.22 20.88
CA LYS A 72 -2.47 -11.26 20.01
C LYS A 72 -1.85 -11.12 18.60
N PRO A 73 -1.75 -12.22 17.83
CA PRO A 73 -1.17 -12.19 16.50
C PRO A 73 -2.09 -11.46 15.51
N ILE A 74 -1.52 -10.56 14.71
CA ILE A 74 -2.27 -9.75 13.73
C ILE A 74 -1.65 -9.73 12.32
N GLY A 75 -0.36 -10.05 12.21
CA GLY A 75 0.37 -10.14 10.95
C GLY A 75 1.43 -11.24 11.00
N LEU A 76 1.79 -11.76 9.84
CA LEU A 76 2.72 -12.86 9.68
C LEU A 76 3.49 -12.72 8.35
N ASP A 77 4.76 -13.10 8.36
CA ASP A 77 5.51 -13.48 7.14
C ASP A 77 6.33 -14.75 7.44
N TYR A 78 6.74 -15.46 6.40
CA TYR A 78 7.63 -16.61 6.53
C TYR A 78 9.03 -16.27 6.03
N ASP A 79 10.04 -16.86 6.63
CA ASP A 79 11.41 -16.79 6.11
C ASP A 79 11.76 -18.00 5.24
N PRO A 80 12.94 -17.99 4.57
CA PRO A 80 13.34 -19.09 3.71
C PRO A 80 13.54 -20.43 4.43
N ALA A 81 13.65 -20.46 5.76
CA ALA A 81 13.68 -21.70 6.55
C ALA A 81 12.29 -22.21 6.94
N GLY A 82 11.22 -21.52 6.50
CA GLY A 82 9.83 -21.85 6.81
C GLY A 82 9.38 -21.42 8.21
N ARG A 83 10.16 -20.62 8.93
CA ARG A 83 9.79 -20.11 10.25
C ARG A 83 8.76 -19.01 10.13
N ALA A 84 7.81 -18.96 11.06
CA ALA A 84 6.74 -17.97 11.09
C ALA A 84 7.18 -16.73 11.90
N TRP A 85 7.26 -15.56 11.26
CA TRP A 85 7.58 -14.28 11.88
C TRP A 85 6.30 -13.51 12.15
N VAL A 86 5.89 -13.47 13.42
CA VAL A 86 4.57 -13.02 13.86
C VAL A 86 4.65 -11.63 14.48
N VAL A 87 3.72 -10.77 14.08
CA VAL A 87 3.48 -9.46 14.69
C VAL A 87 2.47 -9.60 15.82
N GLU A 88 2.88 -9.23 17.02
CA GLU A 88 2.06 -9.26 18.24
C GLU A 88 1.68 -7.82 18.64
N MET A 89 0.38 -7.50 18.59
CA MET A 89 -0.15 -6.16 18.87
C MET A 89 -0.81 -6.12 20.26
N ILE A 90 0.04 -6.25 21.30
CA ILE A 90 -0.39 -6.53 22.67
C ILE A 90 -1.19 -5.38 23.29
N GLY A 91 -0.67 -4.15 23.16
CA GLY A 91 -1.21 -2.96 23.81
C GLY A 91 -2.54 -2.43 23.25
N TYR A 92 -3.14 -3.10 22.26
CA TYR A 92 -4.40 -2.66 21.67
C TYR A 92 -5.59 -2.92 22.59
N MET A 93 -6.33 -1.87 22.92
CA MET A 93 -7.56 -1.90 23.72
C MET A 93 -7.50 -2.92 24.88
N MET A 94 -6.47 -2.78 25.73
CA MET A 94 -6.24 -3.64 26.90
C MET A 94 -7.32 -3.54 27.97
N ASP A 95 -8.01 -2.41 28.01
CA ASP A 95 -9.22 -2.18 28.79
C ASP A 95 -10.20 -1.34 27.98
N LEU A 96 -11.38 -1.07 28.55
CA LEU A 96 -12.43 -0.29 27.91
C LEU A 96 -12.04 1.18 27.62
N ASP A 97 -10.96 1.68 28.22
CA ASP A 97 -10.46 3.04 28.09
C ASP A 97 -9.24 3.15 27.16
N GLY A 98 -8.70 2.00 26.70
CA GLY A 98 -7.49 1.93 25.90
C GLY A 98 -6.25 2.39 26.66
N LYS A 99 -6.20 2.16 27.98
CA LYS A 99 -5.04 2.55 28.80
C LYS A 99 -3.79 1.78 28.37
N GLY A 100 -2.65 2.47 28.30
CA GLY A 100 -1.37 1.87 27.93
C GLY A 100 -1.16 1.68 26.42
N GLU A 101 -2.13 2.01 25.57
CA GLU A 101 -2.04 1.80 24.11
C GLU A 101 -0.96 2.66 23.43
N LYS A 102 -0.53 3.75 24.08
CA LYS A 102 0.61 4.58 23.62
C LYS A 102 1.96 4.05 24.08
N GLU A 103 1.99 3.04 24.94
CA GLU A 103 3.23 2.40 25.38
C GLU A 103 3.67 1.38 24.33
N PRO A 104 4.96 1.33 24.00
CA PRO A 104 5.49 0.39 23.01
C PRO A 104 5.56 -1.01 23.62
N GLN A 105 4.46 -1.75 23.57
CA GLN A 105 4.35 -3.11 24.13
C GLN A 105 4.44 -4.20 23.06
N GLY A 106 4.31 -3.83 21.78
CA GLY A 106 4.29 -4.77 20.67
C GLY A 106 5.62 -5.48 20.46
N ARG A 107 5.53 -6.67 19.85
CA ARG A 107 6.67 -7.56 19.61
C ARG A 107 6.63 -8.12 18.19
N ILE A 108 7.79 -8.54 17.71
CA ILE A 108 7.93 -9.45 16.58
C ILE A 108 8.62 -10.71 17.10
N VAL A 109 7.98 -11.86 16.91
CA VAL A 109 8.46 -13.15 17.39
C VAL A 109 8.65 -14.14 16.24
N VAL A 110 9.58 -15.07 16.41
CA VAL A 110 9.82 -16.17 15.47
C VAL A 110 9.31 -17.45 16.10
N LEU A 111 8.42 -18.15 15.39
CA LEU A 111 7.89 -19.45 15.76
C LEU A 111 8.49 -20.54 14.86
N GLU A 112 8.98 -21.60 15.48
CA GLU A 112 9.64 -22.71 14.83
C GLU A 112 8.95 -24.02 15.20
N ASP A 113 8.77 -24.89 14.20
CA ASP A 113 8.44 -26.30 14.34
C ASP A 113 9.77 -27.08 14.25
N THR A 114 10.35 -27.43 15.40
CA THR A 114 11.70 -28.03 15.47
C THR A 114 11.65 -29.55 15.31
N ASN A 115 10.49 -30.17 15.57
CA ASN A 115 10.28 -31.61 15.44
C ASN A 115 9.60 -32.02 14.11
N GLN A 116 9.16 -31.05 13.31
CA GLN A 116 8.46 -31.21 12.02
C GLN A 116 7.12 -31.95 12.14
N ASP A 117 6.40 -31.80 13.26
CA ASP A 117 5.06 -32.37 13.46
C ASP A 117 3.94 -31.48 12.92
N GLY A 118 4.31 -30.33 12.36
CA GLY A 118 3.41 -29.32 11.80
C GLY A 118 2.91 -28.33 12.84
N LYS A 119 3.46 -28.27 14.05
CA LYS A 119 3.12 -27.29 15.09
C LYS A 119 4.36 -26.56 15.55
N ALA A 120 4.20 -25.28 15.89
CA ALA A 120 5.29 -24.55 16.53
C ALA A 120 5.52 -25.10 17.94
N ASP A 121 6.78 -25.39 18.28
CA ASP A 121 7.21 -25.85 19.60
C ASP A 121 8.23 -24.90 20.25
N LYS A 122 8.78 -23.95 19.47
CA LYS A 122 9.78 -23.00 19.92
C LYS A 122 9.42 -21.57 19.54
N ARG A 123 9.64 -20.66 20.49
CA ARG A 123 9.44 -19.20 20.35
C ARG A 123 10.75 -18.48 20.61
N THR A 124 11.07 -17.51 19.74
CA THR A 124 12.14 -16.53 19.95
C THR A 124 11.58 -15.13 19.82
N VAL A 125 11.77 -14.26 20.82
CA VAL A 125 11.46 -12.82 20.67
C VAL A 125 12.57 -12.19 19.85
N PHE A 126 12.26 -11.70 18.65
CA PHE A 126 13.23 -11.06 17.77
C PHE A 126 13.34 -9.57 18.06
N LEU A 127 12.20 -8.89 18.19
CA LEU A 127 12.11 -7.49 18.56
C LEU A 127 10.99 -7.25 19.55
N GLU A 128 11.21 -6.31 20.44
CA GLU A 128 10.26 -5.85 21.44
C GLU A 128 10.24 -4.31 21.47
N LYS A 129 9.35 -3.75 22.26
CA LYS A 129 9.18 -2.30 22.42
C LYS A 129 8.80 -1.59 21.13
N ILE A 130 7.83 -2.16 20.42
CA ILE A 130 7.28 -1.61 19.18
C ILE A 130 5.89 -1.02 19.45
N LEU A 131 5.58 0.16 18.94
CA LEU A 131 4.29 0.80 19.17
C LEU A 131 3.24 0.30 18.16
N LEU A 132 2.34 -0.56 18.62
CA LEU A 132 1.23 -1.14 17.84
C LEU A 132 1.66 -1.57 16.42
N PRO A 133 2.63 -2.50 16.32
CA PRO A 133 3.12 -2.96 15.02
C PRO A 133 1.98 -3.61 14.22
N ARG A 134 2.01 -3.41 12.90
CA ARG A 134 0.91 -3.82 11.99
C ARG A 134 1.33 -4.72 10.84
N ALA A 135 2.61 -4.80 10.54
CA ALA A 135 3.11 -5.58 9.42
C ALA A 135 4.60 -5.88 9.58
N VAL A 136 5.01 -6.97 8.94
CA VAL A 136 6.41 -7.40 8.84
C VAL A 136 6.64 -7.97 7.44
N ALA A 137 7.85 -7.79 6.92
CA ALA A 137 8.36 -8.50 5.75
C ALA A 137 9.82 -8.90 6.02
N VAL A 138 10.11 -10.19 5.90
CA VAL A 138 11.41 -10.77 6.24
C VAL A 138 12.31 -10.77 5.01
N TYR A 139 13.59 -10.52 5.21
CA TYR A 139 14.64 -10.62 4.19
C TYR A 139 15.79 -11.48 4.72
N PRO A 140 16.65 -12.08 3.89
CA PRO A 140 17.79 -12.85 4.38
C PRO A 140 18.68 -12.10 5.38
N ASP A 141 18.88 -10.80 5.17
CA ASP A 141 19.79 -9.94 5.92
C ASP A 141 19.09 -8.92 6.84
N GLY A 142 17.76 -8.93 6.90
CA GLY A 142 17.04 -8.02 7.78
C GLY A 142 15.53 -8.21 7.83
N LEU A 143 14.87 -7.24 8.44
CA LEU A 143 13.44 -7.22 8.68
C LEU A 143 12.90 -5.82 8.41
N LEU A 144 11.90 -5.73 7.55
CA LEU A 144 11.12 -4.52 7.31
C LEU A 144 9.84 -4.59 8.15
N PHE A 145 9.53 -3.54 8.91
CA PHE A 145 8.37 -3.54 9.80
C PHE A 145 7.78 -2.13 9.98
N LEU A 146 6.50 -2.08 10.37
CA LEU A 146 5.81 -0.84 10.68
C LEU A 146 5.90 -0.56 12.17
N ASP A 147 6.38 0.64 12.53
CA ASP A 147 6.49 1.10 13.91
C ASP A 147 6.06 2.56 14.01
N ASP A 148 5.02 2.80 14.80
CA ASP A 148 4.36 4.09 14.99
C ASP A 148 3.92 4.79 13.68
N HIS A 149 4.79 5.67 13.14
CA HIS A 149 4.59 6.50 11.96
C HIS A 149 5.47 6.11 10.76
N ASP A 150 6.50 5.27 11.00
CA ASP A 150 7.55 5.00 10.03
C ASP A 150 7.52 3.55 9.54
N LEU A 151 8.06 3.36 8.34
CA LEU A 151 8.53 2.07 7.90
C LEU A 151 10.00 1.95 8.31
N LYS A 152 10.31 0.95 9.14
CA LYS A 152 11.64 0.73 9.68
C LYS A 152 12.28 -0.53 9.13
N TRP A 153 13.61 -0.51 9.09
CA TRP A 153 14.45 -1.64 8.68
C TRP A 153 15.46 -1.94 9.78
N ILE A 154 15.67 -3.21 10.08
CA ILE A 154 16.73 -3.66 10.99
C ILE A 154 17.47 -4.84 10.36
N LYS A 155 18.80 -4.87 10.51
CA LYS A 155 19.61 -5.99 10.03
C LYS A 155 19.42 -7.20 10.95
N ARG A 156 19.67 -8.40 10.42
CA ARG A 156 19.65 -9.63 11.20
C ARG A 156 20.78 -10.58 10.82
N ASP A 157 21.18 -11.39 11.80
CA ASP A 157 22.00 -12.59 11.60
C ASP A 157 21.20 -13.79 12.11
N GLY A 158 20.67 -14.58 11.17
CA GLY A 158 19.66 -15.59 11.46
C GLY A 158 18.44 -14.99 12.17
N ILE A 159 18.17 -15.45 13.39
CA ILE A 159 17.04 -15.01 14.22
C ILE A 159 17.44 -13.96 15.28
N LYS A 160 18.57 -13.26 15.08
CA LYS A 160 19.04 -12.20 16.00
C LYS A 160 19.07 -10.84 15.30
N PRO A 161 18.53 -9.78 15.91
CA PRO A 161 18.69 -8.43 15.38
C PRO A 161 20.16 -7.98 15.49
N VAL A 162 20.61 -7.19 14.52
CA VAL A 162 21.98 -6.64 14.46
C VAL A 162 21.91 -5.13 14.38
N GLY A 163 22.43 -4.45 15.40
CA GLY A 163 22.44 -3.00 15.51
C GLY A 163 21.06 -2.40 15.77
N GLU A 164 20.92 -1.11 15.47
CA GLU A 164 19.67 -0.37 15.63
C GLU A 164 18.83 -0.35 14.34
N SER A 165 17.52 -0.17 14.49
CA SER A 165 16.63 0.02 13.34
C SER A 165 16.86 1.40 12.69
N ILE A 166 16.87 1.44 11.36
CA ILE A 166 16.87 2.67 10.56
C ILE A 166 15.47 2.95 9.99
N VAL A 167 15.21 4.20 9.63
CA VAL A 167 13.98 4.57 8.91
C VAL A 167 14.15 4.26 7.42
N ALA A 168 13.41 3.27 6.93
CA ALA A 168 13.36 2.92 5.51
C ALA A 168 12.49 3.91 4.70
N ALA A 169 11.37 4.34 5.29
CA ALA A 169 10.55 5.42 4.75
C ALA A 169 9.92 6.23 5.89
N PRO A 170 10.24 7.53 6.01
CA PRO A 170 9.68 8.38 7.07
C PRO A 170 8.21 8.71 6.77
N LYS A 171 7.40 8.88 7.81
CA LYS A 171 5.98 9.25 7.70
C LYS A 171 5.23 8.35 6.70
N PHE A 172 5.56 7.06 6.73
CA PHE A 172 4.93 6.07 5.88
C PHE A 172 3.47 5.85 6.31
N ILE A 173 3.19 6.04 7.60
CA ILE A 173 1.89 5.85 8.23
C ILE A 173 1.35 7.22 8.65
N GLU A 174 0.16 7.57 8.18
CA GLU A 174 -0.51 8.81 8.57
C GLU A 174 -0.90 8.79 10.06
N ALA A 175 -0.92 9.97 10.68
CA ALA A 175 -1.43 10.12 12.03
C ALA A 175 -2.96 9.91 12.08
N GLY A 176 -3.46 9.41 13.20
CA GLY A 176 -4.90 9.18 13.39
C GLY A 176 -5.20 7.89 14.14
N ASN A 177 -6.45 7.44 14.02
CA ASN A 177 -6.95 6.21 14.64
C ASN A 177 -6.21 4.98 14.11
N VAL A 178 -5.80 4.10 15.02
CA VAL A 178 -5.12 2.82 14.75
C VAL A 178 -5.86 1.93 13.74
N GLU A 179 -7.20 1.90 13.75
CA GLU A 179 -8.05 1.15 12.82
C GLU A 179 -7.99 1.67 11.37
N HIS A 180 -7.42 2.86 11.18
CA HIS A 180 -7.28 3.53 9.89
C HIS A 180 -5.81 3.80 9.53
N LYS A 181 -4.89 2.98 10.05
CA LYS A 181 -3.46 3.04 9.73
C LYS A 181 -3.02 1.96 8.74
N VAL A 182 -1.93 2.25 8.04
CA VAL A 182 -1.26 1.35 7.10
C VAL A 182 -0.96 0.00 7.78
N ASN A 183 -1.25 -1.07 7.06
CA ASN A 183 -0.99 -2.45 7.46
C ASN A 183 -0.78 -3.34 6.23
N GLY A 184 -0.29 -4.56 6.46
CA GLY A 184 0.21 -5.43 5.39
C GLY A 184 1.53 -4.92 4.79
N LEU A 185 2.38 -5.85 4.37
CA LEU A 185 3.61 -5.60 3.61
C LEU A 185 3.75 -6.71 2.56
N LEU A 186 2.70 -6.88 1.75
CA LEU A 186 2.62 -7.96 0.78
C LEU A 186 3.63 -7.73 -0.34
N ARG A 187 4.70 -8.52 -0.38
CA ARG A 187 5.58 -8.59 -1.55
C ARG A 187 4.86 -9.27 -2.72
N ASN A 188 4.63 -8.51 -3.79
CA ASN A 188 4.03 -9.01 -5.00
C ASN A 188 5.10 -9.50 -6.00
N MET A 189 4.67 -10.15 -7.09
CA MET A 189 5.58 -10.70 -8.10
C MET A 189 6.42 -9.64 -8.80
N ASP A 190 5.97 -8.39 -8.89
CA ASP A 190 6.77 -7.28 -9.41
C ASP A 190 7.81 -6.75 -8.41
N ASN A 191 8.07 -7.53 -7.34
CA ASN A 191 9.06 -7.28 -6.30
C ASN A 191 8.78 -6.02 -5.46
N TRP A 192 7.59 -5.42 -5.59
CA TRP A 192 7.10 -4.31 -4.76
C TRP A 192 6.30 -4.83 -3.56
N HIS A 193 6.37 -4.11 -2.44
CA HIS A 193 5.53 -4.32 -1.26
C HIS A 193 4.32 -3.40 -1.34
N TYR A 194 3.14 -4.01 -1.22
CA TYR A 194 1.86 -3.34 -1.20
C TYR A 194 1.24 -3.43 0.19
N ASN A 195 0.45 -2.41 0.51
CA ASN A 195 -0.13 -2.22 1.84
C ASN A 195 -1.63 -1.95 1.69
N ALA A 196 -2.41 -2.34 2.70
CA ALA A 196 -3.73 -1.80 2.89
C ALA A 196 -3.65 -0.43 3.58
N LYS A 197 -4.68 0.40 3.37
CA LYS A 197 -4.81 1.75 3.91
C LYS A 197 -3.65 2.68 3.50
N SER A 198 -3.07 2.46 2.32
CA SER A 198 -1.96 3.27 1.79
C SER A 198 -2.08 3.49 0.30
N GLY A 199 -1.67 4.67 -0.17
CA GLY A 199 -1.40 4.99 -1.57
C GLY A 199 0.09 4.88 -1.93
N LYS A 200 0.89 4.21 -1.09
CA LYS A 200 2.34 4.03 -1.25
C LYS A 200 2.68 2.55 -1.41
N ARG A 201 3.61 2.25 -2.32
CA ARG A 201 4.31 0.96 -2.45
C ARG A 201 5.79 1.16 -2.21
N VAL A 202 6.48 0.12 -1.75
CA VAL A 202 7.92 0.20 -1.42
C VAL A 202 8.70 -1.01 -1.96
N ARG A 203 9.90 -0.78 -2.48
CA ARG A 203 10.78 -1.84 -2.98
C ARG A 203 12.22 -1.56 -2.57
N ARG A 204 12.96 -2.64 -2.28
CA ARG A 204 14.40 -2.57 -2.06
C ARG A 204 15.15 -2.59 -3.38
N GLN A 205 16.11 -1.68 -3.55
CA GLN A 205 17.07 -1.66 -4.66
C GLN A 205 18.48 -1.50 -4.07
N GLY A 206 19.24 -2.59 -4.02
CA GLY A 206 20.49 -2.66 -3.28
C GLY A 206 20.25 -2.35 -1.79
N GLU A 207 20.91 -1.32 -1.28
CA GLU A 207 20.74 -0.86 0.12
C GLU A 207 19.63 0.19 0.30
N LYS A 208 19.00 0.65 -0.78
CA LYS A 208 18.00 1.73 -0.75
C LYS A 208 16.58 1.18 -0.76
N TRP A 209 15.68 1.92 -0.12
CA TRP A 209 14.23 1.72 -0.19
C TRP A 209 13.61 2.79 -1.08
N ILE A 210 13.02 2.36 -2.19
CA ILE A 210 12.32 3.23 -3.13
C ILE A 210 10.84 3.20 -2.77
N VAL A 211 10.23 4.38 -2.63
CA VAL A 211 8.81 4.54 -2.38
C VAL A 211 8.16 5.18 -3.59
N GLU A 212 7.06 4.60 -4.05
CA GLU A 212 6.29 5.11 -5.17
C GLU A 212 4.79 5.20 -4.83
N SER A 213 4.09 6.08 -5.54
CA SER A 213 2.64 6.14 -5.49
C SER A 213 2.01 4.90 -6.14
N THR A 214 0.93 4.42 -5.55
CA THR A 214 0.07 3.36 -6.08
C THR A 214 -1.38 3.70 -5.75
N PRO A 215 -2.38 3.19 -6.48
CA PRO A 215 -3.77 3.36 -6.08
C PRO A 215 -4.00 3.00 -4.62
N PHE A 216 -4.76 3.83 -3.91
CA PHE A 216 -5.09 3.60 -2.52
C PHE A 216 -5.97 2.35 -2.40
N ARG A 217 -5.61 1.41 -1.52
CA ARG A 217 -6.34 0.15 -1.36
C ARG A 217 -6.74 -0.11 0.07
N GLY A 218 -8.01 -0.43 0.24
CA GLY A 218 -8.56 -1.12 1.41
C GLY A 218 -8.35 -0.47 2.77
N GLN A 219 -8.65 -1.24 3.81
CA GLN A 219 -8.55 -0.83 5.21
C GLN A 219 -7.73 -1.81 6.05
N TRP A 220 -7.95 -3.13 5.94
CA TRP A 220 -7.21 -4.12 6.72
C TRP A 220 -6.93 -5.41 5.94
N GLY A 221 -5.64 -5.65 5.70
CA GLY A 221 -5.12 -6.77 4.93
C GLY A 221 -5.19 -6.57 3.41
N ILE A 222 -4.25 -7.23 2.75
CA ILE A 222 -4.10 -7.23 1.29
C ILE A 222 -3.47 -8.56 0.89
N THR A 223 -3.93 -9.14 -0.22
CA THR A 223 -3.45 -10.42 -0.75
C THR A 223 -3.36 -10.36 -2.27
N ARG A 224 -2.87 -11.43 -2.89
CA ARG A 224 -2.79 -11.57 -4.34
C ARG A 224 -3.16 -12.98 -4.82
N ASP A 225 -3.52 -13.08 -6.11
CA ASP A 225 -3.62 -14.36 -6.81
C ASP A 225 -2.26 -14.84 -7.39
N ASN A 226 -2.29 -15.89 -8.20
CA ASN A 226 -1.11 -16.45 -8.87
C ASN A 226 -0.49 -15.53 -9.94
N TYR A 227 -1.21 -14.50 -10.37
CA TYR A 227 -0.85 -13.64 -11.49
C TYR A 227 -0.49 -12.22 -11.02
N GLY A 228 -0.39 -12.02 -9.71
CA GLY A 228 0.01 -10.75 -9.12
C GLY A 228 -1.10 -9.71 -9.02
N ARG A 229 -2.36 -10.10 -9.28
CA ARG A 229 -3.53 -9.25 -9.09
C ARG A 229 -3.78 -9.06 -7.60
N LEU A 230 -4.06 -7.82 -7.19
CA LEU A 230 -4.26 -7.48 -5.79
C LEU A 230 -5.74 -7.57 -5.38
N TYR A 231 -5.96 -8.04 -4.16
CA TYR A 231 -7.26 -8.11 -3.51
C TYR A 231 -7.18 -7.52 -2.12
N HIS A 232 -8.22 -6.81 -1.72
CA HIS A 232 -8.25 -6.01 -0.50
C HIS A 232 -9.70 -5.86 -0.03
N ASN A 233 -9.94 -5.19 1.09
CA ASN A 233 -11.29 -5.03 1.62
C ASN A 233 -11.46 -3.72 2.40
N ASN A 234 -12.68 -3.48 2.89
CA ASN A 234 -12.92 -2.50 3.95
C ASN A 234 -13.93 -3.08 4.96
N ASN A 235 -14.19 -2.36 6.05
CA ASN A 235 -15.10 -2.81 7.11
C ASN A 235 -16.45 -3.37 6.60
N SER A 236 -17.04 -2.73 5.59
CA SER A 236 -18.38 -3.03 5.09
C SER A 236 -18.39 -3.86 3.80
N THR A 237 -17.24 -4.34 3.33
CA THR A 237 -17.16 -5.15 2.11
C THR A 237 -16.09 -6.20 2.23
N PHE A 238 -16.46 -7.48 2.08
CA PHE A 238 -15.54 -8.59 2.28
C PHE A 238 -14.35 -8.60 1.34
N LEU A 239 -14.59 -8.27 0.06
CA LEU A 239 -13.56 -8.37 -0.95
C LEU A 239 -13.77 -7.37 -2.09
N PHE A 240 -12.70 -6.67 -2.41
CA PHE A 240 -12.47 -5.99 -3.67
C PHE A 240 -11.34 -6.69 -4.39
N GLY A 241 -11.39 -6.70 -5.73
CA GLY A 241 -10.29 -7.15 -6.58
C GLY A 241 -9.99 -6.12 -7.65
N ASP A 242 -8.71 -5.86 -7.86
CA ASP A 242 -8.24 -5.07 -9.00
C ASP A 242 -8.42 -5.91 -10.28
N PHE A 243 -8.98 -5.36 -11.34
CA PHE A 243 -9.10 -6.06 -12.61
C PHE A 243 -7.73 -6.19 -13.29
N LEU A 244 -6.93 -5.12 -13.22
CA LEU A 244 -5.63 -5.00 -13.87
C LEU A 244 -4.48 -5.21 -12.88
N ALA A 245 -3.29 -5.46 -13.41
CA ALA A 245 -2.07 -5.52 -12.62
C ALA A 245 -1.78 -4.15 -11.96
N PRO A 246 -1.20 -4.15 -10.76
CA PRO A 246 -1.00 -2.90 -10.03
C PRO A 246 -0.10 -1.94 -10.81
N ASN A 247 -0.49 -0.67 -10.82
CA ASN A 247 0.19 0.40 -11.53
C ASN A 247 0.29 0.18 -13.06
N LEU A 248 -0.51 -0.72 -13.67
CA LEU A 248 -0.51 -0.89 -15.13
C LEU A 248 -0.91 0.41 -15.85
N LEU A 249 -1.91 1.11 -15.30
CA LEU A 249 -2.38 2.41 -15.79
C LEU A 249 -1.58 3.59 -15.21
N ALA A 250 -0.45 3.32 -14.55
CA ALA A 250 0.48 4.38 -14.18
C ALA A 250 1.29 4.80 -15.42
N GLY A 251 1.35 6.11 -15.65
CA GLY A 251 1.94 6.75 -16.82
C GLY A 251 1.20 8.06 -17.09
N ASN A 252 1.88 9.09 -17.61
CA ASN A 252 1.28 10.40 -17.88
C ASN A 252 0.58 11.05 -16.66
N PRO A 253 1.33 11.35 -15.58
CA PRO A 253 0.77 11.79 -14.30
C PRO A 253 0.00 13.13 -14.38
N GLY A 254 0.19 13.91 -15.45
CA GLY A 254 -0.57 15.13 -15.69
C GLY A 254 -2.04 14.91 -16.07
N VAL A 255 -2.48 13.66 -16.24
CA VAL A 255 -3.84 13.32 -16.65
C VAL A 255 -4.47 12.34 -15.66
N ASN A 256 -5.61 12.75 -15.08
CA ASN A 256 -6.42 11.84 -14.26
C ASN A 256 -7.28 10.96 -15.17
N LEU A 257 -6.82 9.73 -15.40
CA LEU A 257 -7.60 8.68 -16.03
C LEU A 257 -8.74 8.30 -15.10
N LYS A 258 -9.94 8.82 -15.36
CA LYS A 258 -11.18 8.48 -14.64
C LYS A 258 -11.60 7.03 -14.94
N THR A 259 -10.76 6.06 -14.61
CA THR A 259 -11.01 4.63 -14.75
C THR A 259 -10.97 3.98 -13.38
N ASN A 260 -12.04 3.25 -13.04
CA ASN A 260 -12.08 2.40 -11.86
C ASN A 260 -11.96 0.94 -12.33
N ASP A 261 -10.82 0.33 -12.05
CA ASP A 261 -10.56 -1.08 -12.32
C ASP A 261 -10.85 -1.98 -11.10
N VAL A 262 -11.39 -1.42 -10.01
CA VAL A 262 -11.71 -2.17 -8.79
C VAL A 262 -13.16 -2.66 -8.82
N ALA A 263 -13.36 -3.95 -8.56
CA ALA A 263 -14.67 -4.59 -8.45
C ALA A 263 -14.93 -5.10 -7.03
N GLN A 264 -16.13 -4.86 -6.50
CA GLN A 264 -16.63 -5.59 -5.32
C GLN A 264 -16.95 -7.03 -5.71
N LEU A 265 -16.47 -7.99 -4.91
CA LEU A 265 -16.60 -9.42 -5.18
C LEU A 265 -17.38 -10.10 -4.06
N GLY A 266 -18.41 -10.86 -4.44
CA GLY A 266 -19.23 -11.60 -3.49
C GLY A 266 -20.22 -10.73 -2.71
N PRO A 267 -21.15 -11.38 -1.99
CA PRO A 267 -22.13 -10.68 -1.19
C PRO A 267 -21.56 -10.30 0.19
N ASN A 268 -22.06 -9.20 0.76
CA ASN A 268 -21.64 -8.68 2.07
C ASN A 268 -22.41 -9.28 3.24
N ASN A 269 -23.33 -10.20 2.98
CA ASN A 269 -24.16 -10.78 4.02
C ASN A 269 -23.40 -11.78 4.90
N THR A 270 -23.85 -11.92 6.14
CA THR A 270 -23.23 -12.79 7.14
C THR A 270 -24.19 -13.86 7.65
N TYR A 271 -23.64 -15.01 8.02
CA TYR A 271 -24.36 -16.10 8.67
C TYR A 271 -23.67 -16.52 9.99
N PRO A 272 -23.71 -15.67 11.03
CA PRO A 272 -23.05 -15.96 12.31
C PRO A 272 -23.62 -17.20 13.01
N ALA A 273 -22.80 -17.92 13.78
CA ALA A 273 -23.26 -19.04 14.60
C ALA A 273 -24.11 -18.57 15.80
N ARG A 274 -23.80 -17.40 16.35
CA ARG A 274 -24.42 -16.83 17.57
C ARG A 274 -25.11 -15.47 17.32
N VAL A 275 -25.92 -15.02 18.28
CA VAL A 275 -26.47 -13.65 18.32
C VAL A 275 -25.35 -12.61 18.41
N THR A 276 -25.60 -11.38 17.98
CA THR A 276 -24.59 -10.31 17.92
C THR A 276 -24.91 -9.17 18.90
N PRO A 277 -24.60 -9.32 20.20
CA PRO A 277 -25.00 -8.36 21.22
C PRO A 277 -24.27 -7.01 21.13
N GLY A 278 -22.98 -7.00 20.75
CA GLY A 278 -22.15 -5.81 20.67
C GLY A 278 -21.70 -5.49 19.25
N VAL A 279 -22.51 -4.77 18.48
CA VAL A 279 -22.12 -4.21 17.18
C VAL A 279 -22.29 -2.70 17.16
N ASN A 280 -21.36 -2.01 16.51
CA ASN A 280 -21.48 -0.58 16.28
C ASN A 280 -22.74 -0.30 15.44
N ARG A 281 -23.54 0.68 15.84
CA ARG A 281 -24.81 1.02 15.17
C ARG A 281 -25.90 -0.06 15.21
N ALA A 282 -25.90 -0.95 16.21
CA ALA A 282 -26.98 -1.92 16.42
C ALA A 282 -28.40 -1.31 16.42
N TYR A 283 -28.51 -0.02 16.80
CA TYR A 283 -29.75 0.76 16.83
C TYR A 283 -30.33 1.09 15.44
N ILE A 284 -29.58 0.90 14.35
CA ILE A 284 -30.08 1.09 12.98
C ILE A 284 -31.07 -0.03 12.65
N GLN A 285 -32.35 0.32 12.74
CA GLN A 285 -33.49 -0.57 12.49
C GLN A 285 -34.58 0.21 11.74
N LYS A 286 -35.38 -0.50 10.94
CA LYS A 286 -36.57 0.07 10.27
C LYS A 286 -37.58 0.64 11.25
N SER A 287 -37.75 -0.01 12.39
CA SER A 287 -38.56 0.47 13.53
C SER A 287 -38.12 1.86 14.02
N ASN A 288 -36.84 2.19 13.88
CA ASN A 288 -36.24 3.47 14.25
C ASN A 288 -36.13 4.44 13.07
N GLY A 289 -36.82 4.18 11.95
CA GLY A 289 -36.86 5.06 10.77
C GLY A 289 -35.73 4.87 9.75
N TYR A 290 -34.88 3.84 9.89
CA TYR A 290 -33.81 3.54 8.93
C TYR A 290 -34.30 2.70 7.74
N GLY A 291 -33.61 2.77 6.59
CA GLY A 291 -34.00 2.01 5.38
C GLY A 291 -33.76 0.50 5.47
N SER A 292 -32.94 0.04 6.42
CA SER A 292 -32.56 -1.37 6.62
C SER A 292 -32.20 -1.64 8.08
N ASP A 293 -32.29 -2.90 8.48
CA ASP A 293 -31.84 -3.36 9.81
C ASP A 293 -30.36 -3.76 9.79
N THR A 294 -29.62 -3.46 10.86
CA THR A 294 -28.24 -3.95 11.05
C THR A 294 -28.23 -5.40 11.53
N LEU A 295 -29.12 -5.70 12.48
CA LEU A 295 -29.33 -7.03 13.02
C LEU A 295 -30.66 -7.59 12.49
N ASP A 296 -30.70 -8.88 12.23
CA ASP A 296 -31.95 -9.56 11.91
C ASP A 296 -32.91 -9.43 13.11
N PRO A 297 -34.13 -8.91 12.95
CA PRO A 297 -35.02 -8.62 14.08
C PRO A 297 -35.57 -9.88 14.77
N LYS A 298 -35.41 -11.08 14.17
CA LYS A 298 -35.86 -12.35 14.74
C LYS A 298 -34.72 -13.12 15.39
N THR A 299 -33.56 -13.13 14.75
CA THR A 299 -32.41 -13.92 15.19
C THR A 299 -31.35 -13.12 15.92
N PHE A 300 -31.41 -11.78 15.86
CA PHE A 300 -30.43 -10.85 16.43
C PHE A 300 -29.00 -11.07 15.93
N LYS A 301 -28.86 -11.70 14.76
CA LYS A 301 -27.58 -11.94 14.09
C LYS A 301 -27.29 -10.79 13.14
N LEU A 302 -26.01 -10.44 13.01
CA LEU A 302 -25.58 -9.44 12.03
C LEU A 302 -25.99 -9.86 10.60
N LEU A 303 -26.57 -8.92 9.85
CA LEU A 303 -27.02 -9.17 8.49
C LEU A 303 -25.93 -8.94 7.45
N LEU A 304 -25.14 -7.88 7.62
CA LEU A 304 -24.09 -7.45 6.69
C LEU A 304 -22.78 -7.22 7.44
N THR A 305 -21.65 -7.53 6.81
CA THR A 305 -20.32 -7.33 7.40
C THR A 305 -20.10 -5.91 7.89
N THR A 306 -19.45 -5.78 9.05
CA THR A 306 -19.11 -4.50 9.67
C THR A 306 -17.64 -4.37 10.03
N ALA A 307 -16.91 -5.49 10.07
CA ALA A 307 -15.49 -5.56 10.37
C ALA A 307 -14.84 -6.69 9.56
N SER A 308 -14.92 -6.61 8.23
CA SER A 308 -14.14 -7.50 7.37
C SER A 308 -12.65 -7.26 7.61
N ALA A 309 -11.89 -8.33 7.80
CA ALA A 309 -10.47 -8.30 8.11
C ALA A 309 -9.65 -9.12 7.09
N GLY A 310 -8.37 -9.37 7.35
CA GLY A 310 -7.37 -9.60 6.30
C GLY A 310 -7.69 -10.78 5.37
N PRO A 311 -7.97 -10.55 4.08
CA PRO A 311 -8.38 -11.60 3.16
C PRO A 311 -7.17 -12.39 2.65
N VAL A 312 -7.38 -13.64 2.25
CA VAL A 312 -6.39 -14.46 1.53
C VAL A 312 -7.01 -15.06 0.27
N ILE A 313 -6.29 -15.03 -0.85
CA ILE A 313 -6.62 -15.88 -2.01
C ILE A 313 -5.90 -17.20 -1.83
N TYR A 314 -6.64 -18.29 -1.82
CA TYR A 314 -6.06 -19.61 -1.60
C TYR A 314 -5.26 -20.07 -2.82
N ARG A 315 -3.97 -20.30 -2.59
CA ARG A 315 -2.95 -20.69 -3.58
C ARG A 315 -2.13 -21.90 -3.11
N GLY A 316 -2.51 -22.52 -1.99
CA GLY A 316 -1.86 -23.70 -1.43
C GLY A 316 -2.21 -24.99 -2.18
N SER A 317 -1.50 -26.07 -1.86
CA SER A 317 -1.67 -27.40 -2.46
C SER A 317 -2.55 -28.35 -1.64
N ASN A 318 -2.90 -28.00 -0.40
CA ASN A 318 -3.60 -28.91 0.52
C ASN A 318 -5.09 -29.08 0.20
N PHE A 319 -5.81 -27.99 -0.11
CA PHE A 319 -7.23 -28.00 -0.40
C PHE A 319 -7.47 -28.63 -1.79
N PRO A 320 -8.64 -29.28 -1.98
CA PRO A 320 -9.10 -29.73 -3.29
C PRO A 320 -9.12 -28.62 -4.34
N ARG A 321 -8.94 -29.00 -5.61
CA ARG A 321 -8.73 -28.08 -6.74
C ARG A 321 -9.87 -27.07 -6.90
N GLU A 322 -11.09 -27.43 -6.58
CA GLU A 322 -12.26 -26.53 -6.67
C GLU A 322 -12.20 -25.33 -5.71
N TRP A 323 -11.31 -25.35 -4.71
CA TRP A 323 -11.07 -24.23 -3.80
C TRP A 323 -9.93 -23.31 -4.25
N HIS A 324 -9.16 -23.69 -5.27
CA HIS A 324 -8.02 -22.91 -5.74
C HIS A 324 -8.48 -21.58 -6.34
N GLY A 325 -7.85 -20.48 -5.94
CA GLY A 325 -8.23 -19.14 -6.39
C GLY A 325 -9.45 -18.54 -5.69
N ARG A 326 -10.07 -19.24 -4.74
CA ARG A 326 -11.13 -18.66 -3.89
C ARG A 326 -10.55 -17.75 -2.82
N ALA A 327 -11.29 -16.73 -2.43
CA ALA A 327 -10.93 -15.89 -1.31
C ALA A 327 -11.52 -16.42 -0.01
N PHE A 328 -10.79 -16.21 1.09
CA PHE A 328 -11.25 -16.41 2.45
C PHE A 328 -11.07 -15.12 3.23
N THR A 329 -12.15 -14.61 3.81
CA THR A 329 -12.19 -13.27 4.40
C THR A 329 -12.78 -13.33 5.81
N PRO A 330 -11.98 -13.08 6.85
CA PRO A 330 -12.47 -12.99 8.22
C PRO A 330 -13.49 -11.85 8.44
N GLU A 331 -14.39 -12.06 9.40
CA GLU A 331 -15.22 -11.01 10.02
C GLU A 331 -15.05 -11.11 11.54
N SER A 332 -14.40 -10.11 12.13
CA SER A 332 -13.95 -10.18 13.53
C SER A 332 -15.07 -9.93 14.56
N VAL A 333 -16.10 -9.16 14.21
CA VAL A 333 -17.24 -8.80 15.09
C VAL A 333 -18.16 -10.00 15.30
N VAL A 334 -18.37 -10.81 14.25
CA VAL A 334 -19.24 -11.99 14.28
C VAL A 334 -18.51 -13.31 14.10
N ASN A 335 -17.22 -13.33 14.43
CA ASN A 335 -16.47 -14.55 14.76
C ASN A 335 -16.45 -15.58 13.61
N LEU A 336 -16.31 -15.15 12.35
CA LEU A 336 -16.45 -16.01 11.18
C LEU A 336 -15.39 -15.77 10.11
N VAL A 337 -15.30 -16.71 9.14
CA VAL A 337 -14.56 -16.57 7.88
C VAL A 337 -15.52 -16.90 6.74
N LYS A 338 -15.64 -15.98 5.79
CA LYS A 338 -16.41 -16.17 4.56
C LYS A 338 -15.53 -16.75 3.46
N ALA A 339 -16.08 -17.67 2.67
CA ALA A 339 -15.49 -18.06 1.39
C ALA A 339 -16.17 -17.31 0.22
N ILE A 340 -15.38 -16.87 -0.75
CA ILE A 340 -15.88 -16.19 -1.97
C ILE A 340 -15.24 -16.88 -3.18
N GLN A 341 -16.10 -17.47 -4.02
CA GLN A 341 -15.73 -17.90 -5.38
C GLN A 341 -15.53 -16.64 -6.23
N ILE A 342 -14.43 -16.58 -6.96
CA ILE A 342 -14.12 -15.47 -7.87
C ILE A 342 -14.24 -16.01 -9.29
N ASP A 343 -15.08 -15.35 -10.07
CA ASP A 343 -15.31 -15.67 -11.47
C ASP A 343 -14.82 -14.51 -12.32
N GLU A 344 -13.87 -14.80 -13.20
CA GLU A 344 -13.25 -13.85 -14.11
C GLU A 344 -13.83 -14.01 -15.51
N SER A 345 -14.27 -12.89 -16.08
CA SER A 345 -14.66 -12.77 -17.49
C SER A 345 -13.77 -11.75 -18.18
N ALA A 346 -13.84 -11.68 -19.51
CA ALA A 346 -12.98 -10.84 -20.34
C ALA A 346 -12.93 -9.34 -19.95
N ALA A 347 -13.94 -8.81 -19.25
CA ALA A 347 -14.02 -7.39 -18.88
C ALA A 347 -14.44 -7.15 -17.42
N LYS A 348 -14.65 -8.20 -16.61
CA LYS A 348 -15.21 -8.06 -15.26
C LYS A 348 -14.78 -9.19 -14.34
N LEU A 349 -14.50 -8.83 -13.08
CA LEU A 349 -14.47 -9.74 -11.96
C LEU A 349 -15.82 -9.75 -11.24
N THR A 350 -16.30 -10.95 -10.92
CA THR A 350 -17.48 -11.15 -10.09
C THR A 350 -17.15 -12.14 -8.98
N GLY A 351 -17.99 -12.18 -7.95
CA GLY A 351 -17.84 -13.20 -6.93
C GLY A 351 -19.17 -13.67 -6.38
N SER A 352 -19.18 -14.88 -5.85
CA SER A 352 -20.34 -15.53 -5.25
C SER A 352 -19.93 -16.28 -3.98
N HIS A 353 -20.88 -16.49 -3.07
CA HIS A 353 -20.63 -17.26 -1.85
C HIS A 353 -21.04 -18.73 -2.06
N PRO A 354 -20.11 -19.70 -1.99
CA PRO A 354 -20.37 -21.07 -2.45
C PRO A 354 -21.10 -21.96 -1.43
N LEU A 355 -21.43 -21.45 -0.22
CA LEU A 355 -21.93 -22.27 0.90
C LEU A 355 -23.38 -21.93 1.31
N GLY A 356 -24.10 -21.17 0.49
CA GLY A 356 -25.51 -20.86 0.75
C GLY A 356 -25.68 -19.97 1.98
N LYS A 357 -26.37 -20.47 3.02
CA LYS A 357 -26.63 -19.74 4.28
C LYS A 357 -25.73 -20.16 5.43
N LYS A 358 -24.48 -20.53 5.14
CA LYS A 358 -23.48 -20.96 6.12
C LYS A 358 -22.12 -20.37 5.77
N GLU A 359 -21.36 -19.97 6.77
CA GLU A 359 -19.99 -19.51 6.54
C GLU A 359 -19.02 -20.67 6.33
N PHE A 360 -17.80 -20.34 5.86
CA PHE A 360 -16.74 -21.34 5.75
C PHE A 360 -16.25 -21.78 7.13
N LEU A 361 -16.13 -20.83 8.05
CA LEU A 361 -15.89 -21.06 9.47
C LEU A 361 -16.76 -20.08 10.26
N ALA A 362 -17.40 -20.53 11.33
CA ALA A 362 -18.05 -19.66 12.32
C ALA A 362 -17.77 -20.22 13.72
N SER A 363 -17.73 -19.35 14.74
CA SER A 363 -17.54 -19.75 16.13
C SER A 363 -18.67 -19.25 17.02
N THR A 364 -19.00 -20.04 18.05
CA THR A 364 -19.84 -19.59 19.17
C THR A 364 -19.05 -18.90 20.28
N ASP A 365 -17.71 -18.92 20.25
CA ASP A 365 -16.85 -18.17 21.16
C ASP A 365 -16.81 -16.68 20.76
N GLU A 366 -17.34 -15.81 21.62
CA GLU A 366 -17.34 -14.36 21.38
C GLU A 366 -15.93 -13.77 21.33
N ARG A 367 -14.92 -14.43 21.91
CA ARG A 367 -13.53 -13.94 21.98
C ARG A 367 -12.68 -14.37 20.79
N PHE A 368 -13.16 -15.30 19.98
CA PHE A 368 -12.49 -15.68 18.73
C PHE A 368 -12.47 -14.48 17.77
N ARG A 369 -11.30 -13.86 17.56
CA ARG A 369 -11.14 -12.68 16.71
C ARG A 369 -10.24 -13.01 15.52
N PRO A 370 -10.81 -13.61 14.46
CA PRO A 370 -10.06 -13.84 13.24
C PRO A 370 -9.77 -12.48 12.59
N VAL A 371 -8.50 -12.12 12.43
CA VAL A 371 -8.08 -10.79 11.94
C VAL A 371 -7.27 -10.84 10.65
N ASN A 372 -6.66 -11.98 10.32
CA ASN A 372 -5.86 -12.11 9.11
C ASN A 372 -5.63 -13.59 8.72
N MET A 373 -5.40 -13.87 7.43
CA MET A 373 -5.14 -15.22 6.94
C MET A 373 -3.97 -15.26 5.94
N PHE A 374 -3.25 -16.37 5.90
CA PHE A 374 -2.07 -16.55 5.05
C PHE A 374 -1.99 -17.95 4.45
N ASN A 375 -1.49 -18.05 3.22
CA ASN A 375 -1.07 -19.35 2.65
C ASN A 375 0.20 -19.83 3.38
N ALA A 376 0.23 -21.08 3.80
CA ALA A 376 1.32 -21.66 4.60
C ALA A 376 2.29 -22.52 3.77
N PRO A 377 3.54 -22.72 4.24
CA PRO A 377 4.53 -23.60 3.61
C PRO A 377 4.05 -25.04 3.44
N ASP A 378 3.21 -25.53 4.36
CA ASP A 378 2.67 -26.89 4.36
C ASP A 378 1.47 -27.08 3.40
N GLY A 379 1.12 -26.03 2.64
CA GLY A 379 0.03 -26.00 1.66
C GLY A 379 -1.34 -25.64 2.24
N SER A 380 -1.45 -25.47 3.56
CA SER A 380 -2.70 -25.13 4.26
C SER A 380 -2.94 -23.61 4.37
N LEU A 381 -3.97 -23.21 5.12
CA LEU A 381 -4.19 -21.82 5.54
C LEU A 381 -3.87 -21.64 7.02
N HIS A 382 -3.12 -20.59 7.35
CA HIS A 382 -2.98 -20.12 8.73
C HIS A 382 -3.90 -18.92 8.97
N LEU A 383 -4.71 -19.01 10.03
CA LEU A 383 -5.63 -17.98 10.50
C LEU A 383 -5.11 -17.39 11.80
N LEU A 384 -4.90 -16.08 11.82
CA LEU A 384 -4.51 -15.35 13.01
C LEU A 384 -5.76 -14.97 13.80
N ASP A 385 -5.85 -15.51 15.01
CA ASP A 385 -6.88 -15.22 16.00
C ASP A 385 -6.25 -14.40 17.13
N MET A 386 -6.63 -13.13 17.23
CA MET A 386 -6.13 -12.24 18.27
C MET A 386 -6.58 -12.70 19.67
N TYR A 387 -7.66 -13.50 19.74
CA TYR A 387 -8.32 -13.93 20.95
C TYR A 387 -8.64 -12.79 21.94
N HIS A 388 -9.38 -11.79 21.47
CA HIS A 388 -9.58 -10.52 22.16
C HIS A 388 -11.07 -10.17 22.29
N GLY A 389 -11.51 -9.68 23.45
CA GLY A 389 -12.95 -9.41 23.64
C GLY A 389 -13.40 -8.09 23.02
N ILE A 390 -12.56 -7.05 23.04
CA ILE A 390 -12.85 -5.72 22.48
C ILE A 390 -12.26 -5.62 21.07
N ILE A 391 -13.08 -5.24 20.08
CA ILE A 391 -12.61 -5.05 18.69
C ILE A 391 -12.62 -3.59 18.25
N GLN A 392 -13.32 -2.72 18.98
CA GLN A 392 -13.48 -1.31 18.63
C GLN A 392 -12.53 -0.45 19.47
N ASP A 393 -11.78 0.42 18.82
CA ASP A 393 -10.96 1.46 19.43
C ASP A 393 -11.83 2.51 20.16
N ARG A 394 -11.29 3.10 21.23
CA ARG A 394 -11.91 4.15 22.04
C ARG A 394 -12.51 5.32 21.23
N PHE A 395 -11.96 5.67 20.07
CA PHE A 395 -12.47 6.71 19.17
C PHE A 395 -13.91 6.42 18.71
N PHE A 396 -14.27 5.15 18.59
CA PHE A 396 -15.59 4.70 18.13
C PHE A 396 -16.40 4.00 19.24
N MET A 397 -15.85 3.91 20.45
CA MET A 397 -16.52 3.33 21.61
C MET A 397 -17.71 4.19 22.06
N THR A 398 -18.91 3.64 21.92
CA THR A 398 -20.16 4.26 22.38
C THR A 398 -20.53 3.81 23.79
N SER A 399 -21.45 4.51 24.47
CA SER A 399 -21.96 4.06 25.79
C SER A 399 -22.62 2.67 25.71
N TYR A 400 -23.35 2.41 24.62
CA TYR A 400 -23.93 1.11 24.33
C TYR A 400 -22.87 0.02 24.24
N LEU A 401 -21.86 0.21 23.37
CA LEU A 401 -20.79 -0.78 23.18
C LEU A 401 -20.01 -1.02 24.47
N ARG A 402 -19.71 0.04 25.21
CA ARG A 402 -19.05 -0.06 26.50
C ARG A 402 -19.86 -0.90 27.49
N ALA A 403 -21.17 -0.68 27.59
CA ALA A 403 -22.04 -1.46 28.45
C ALA A 403 -22.09 -2.94 28.03
N GLN A 404 -22.16 -3.20 26.72
CA GLN A 404 -22.10 -4.55 26.17
C GLN A 404 -20.80 -5.26 26.56
N TYR A 405 -19.64 -4.62 26.38
CA TYR A 405 -18.35 -5.19 26.74
C TYR A 405 -18.19 -5.41 28.25
N ALA A 406 -18.61 -4.45 29.06
CA ALA A 406 -18.55 -4.54 30.53
C ALA A 406 -19.43 -5.68 31.08
N SER A 407 -20.67 -5.82 30.59
CA SER A 407 -21.61 -6.83 31.06
C SER A 407 -21.09 -8.28 30.90
N ARG A 408 -20.20 -8.50 29.93
CA ARG A 408 -19.61 -9.81 29.61
C ARG A 408 -18.11 -9.89 29.92
N LYS A 409 -17.54 -8.88 30.60
CA LYS A 409 -16.11 -8.81 30.98
C LYS A 409 -15.15 -9.01 29.80
N LEU A 410 -15.46 -8.39 28.66
CA LEU A 410 -14.72 -8.56 27.41
C LEU A 410 -13.39 -7.80 27.36
N ASP A 411 -13.08 -6.99 28.35
CA ASP A 411 -11.79 -6.34 28.59
C ASP A 411 -10.71 -7.29 29.17
N GLY A 412 -11.10 -8.43 29.76
CA GLY A 412 -10.17 -9.50 30.13
C GLY A 412 -9.92 -10.51 29.00
N PRO A 413 -8.90 -11.39 29.09
CA PRO A 413 -7.92 -11.49 30.18
C PRO A 413 -6.77 -10.48 30.09
N GLY A 414 -6.72 -9.65 29.04
CA GLY A 414 -5.58 -8.77 28.78
C GLY A 414 -4.55 -9.43 27.87
N GLU A 415 -3.34 -9.69 28.39
CA GLU A 415 -2.19 -10.23 27.64
C GLU A 415 -2.07 -11.75 27.78
N GLY A 416 -1.20 -12.37 26.97
CA GLY A 416 -0.88 -13.79 27.06
C GLY A 416 -1.89 -14.70 26.38
N HIS A 417 -2.66 -14.16 25.43
CA HIS A 417 -3.69 -14.88 24.69
C HIS A 417 -3.62 -14.57 23.21
N GLY A 418 -3.83 -15.58 22.38
CA GLY A 418 -3.76 -15.44 20.94
C GLY A 418 -3.39 -16.77 20.31
N ARG A 419 -3.85 -16.99 19.08
CA ARG A 419 -3.75 -18.30 18.44
C ARG A 419 -3.50 -18.16 16.96
N ILE A 420 -2.74 -19.10 16.44
CA ILE A 420 -2.61 -19.33 15.00
C ILE A 420 -3.22 -20.69 14.74
N TRP A 421 -4.34 -20.67 14.03
CA TRP A 421 -5.06 -21.87 13.63
C TRP A 421 -4.64 -22.31 12.24
N ARG A 422 -4.36 -23.59 12.05
CA ARG A 422 -4.23 -24.20 10.74
C ARG A 422 -5.59 -24.72 10.28
N ILE A 423 -5.99 -24.35 9.08
CA ILE A 423 -7.16 -24.90 8.39
C ILE A 423 -6.66 -25.74 7.22
N ARG A 424 -7.08 -26.99 7.15
CA ARG A 424 -6.71 -27.94 6.09
C ARG A 424 -7.89 -28.80 5.66
N ALA A 425 -7.84 -29.30 4.43
CA ALA A 425 -8.77 -30.34 4.00
C ALA A 425 -8.45 -31.65 4.74
N THR A 426 -9.49 -32.42 5.11
CA THR A 426 -9.31 -33.72 5.75
C THR A 426 -8.66 -34.74 4.81
N SER A 427 -8.89 -34.60 3.51
CA SER A 427 -8.25 -35.39 2.44
C SER A 427 -6.85 -34.90 2.05
N GLY A 428 -6.52 -33.65 2.40
CA GLY A 428 -5.26 -33.00 2.02
C GLY A 428 -4.11 -33.40 2.94
N LYS A 429 -2.99 -33.83 2.35
CA LYS A 429 -1.74 -34.05 3.09
C LYS A 429 -1.02 -32.73 3.28
N LEU A 430 -0.36 -32.58 4.43
CA LEU A 430 0.53 -31.47 4.70
C LEU A 430 1.86 -31.68 3.99
N GLU A 431 2.39 -30.64 3.37
CA GLU A 431 3.73 -30.66 2.81
C GLU A 431 4.78 -30.58 3.93
N LYS A 432 5.95 -31.17 3.67
CA LYS A 432 7.09 -31.03 4.58
C LYS A 432 7.69 -29.63 4.44
N ASN A 433 8.27 -29.11 5.53
CA ASN A 433 8.97 -27.85 5.49
C ASN A 433 10.17 -27.94 4.52
N THR A 434 10.30 -26.93 3.64
CA THR A 434 11.40 -26.79 2.70
C THR A 434 12.29 -25.64 3.15
N ASN A 435 13.57 -25.92 3.43
CA ASN A 435 14.53 -24.89 3.82
C ASN A 435 15.28 -24.33 2.61
N PHE A 436 14.78 -23.24 2.06
CA PHE A 436 15.39 -22.50 0.97
C PHE A 436 16.73 -21.82 1.36
N GLU A 437 17.04 -21.60 2.64
CA GLU A 437 18.30 -20.98 3.09
C GLU A 437 19.54 -21.77 2.64
N VAL A 438 19.40 -23.09 2.45
CA VAL A 438 20.50 -23.99 2.07
C VAL A 438 20.29 -24.68 0.73
N MET A 439 19.19 -24.39 0.03
CA MET A 439 18.92 -24.97 -1.29
C MET A 439 19.86 -24.41 -2.35
N LYS A 440 20.28 -25.29 -3.26
CA LYS A 440 21.09 -24.94 -4.44
C LYS A 440 20.23 -24.20 -5.45
N THR A 441 20.84 -23.29 -6.20
CA THR A 441 20.19 -22.46 -7.22
C THR A 441 19.26 -23.23 -8.15
N ALA A 442 19.70 -24.37 -8.69
CA ALA A 442 18.87 -25.18 -9.59
C ALA A 442 17.59 -25.71 -8.93
N ASP A 443 17.66 -26.11 -7.66
CA ASP A 443 16.50 -26.58 -6.90
C ASP A 443 15.55 -25.43 -6.54
N VAL A 444 16.10 -24.23 -6.27
CA VAL A 444 15.29 -23.02 -6.06
C VAL A 444 14.56 -22.63 -7.36
N VAL A 445 15.23 -22.66 -8.51
CA VAL A 445 14.58 -22.41 -9.81
C VAL A 445 13.47 -23.43 -10.08
N LYS A 446 13.70 -24.71 -9.78
CA LYS A 446 12.67 -25.76 -9.90
C LYS A 446 11.42 -25.47 -9.05
N ALA A 447 11.59 -24.87 -7.88
CA ALA A 447 10.48 -24.52 -7.00
C ALA A 447 9.56 -23.40 -7.55
N LEU A 448 9.96 -22.66 -8.60
CA LEU A 448 9.05 -21.77 -9.34
C LEU A 448 7.89 -22.53 -10.02
N ALA A 449 8.05 -23.85 -10.27
CA ALA A 449 7.02 -24.72 -10.80
C ALA A 449 6.22 -25.47 -9.73
N HIS A 450 6.45 -25.19 -8.44
CA HIS A 450 5.80 -25.90 -7.34
C HIS A 450 4.27 -25.66 -7.33
N GLY A 451 3.48 -26.64 -6.86
CA GLY A 451 2.01 -26.54 -6.83
C GLY A 451 1.48 -25.55 -5.79
N ASN A 452 2.13 -25.48 -4.62
CA ASN A 452 1.84 -24.50 -3.57
C ASN A 452 2.48 -23.13 -3.90
N GLY A 453 1.66 -22.09 -3.91
CA GLY A 453 2.06 -20.71 -4.21
C GLY A 453 3.05 -20.10 -3.24
N TRP A 454 3.08 -20.56 -1.97
CA TRP A 454 4.11 -20.12 -1.03
C TRP A 454 5.52 -20.48 -1.51
N HIS A 455 5.73 -21.72 -1.99
CA HIS A 455 7.05 -22.16 -2.47
C HIS A 455 7.47 -21.41 -3.73
N ARG A 456 6.53 -21.10 -4.64
CA ARG A 456 6.82 -20.29 -5.83
C ARG A 456 7.25 -18.88 -5.45
N ASP A 457 6.51 -18.25 -4.55
CA ASP A 457 6.79 -16.89 -4.08
C ASP A 457 8.12 -16.84 -3.31
N MET A 458 8.39 -17.84 -2.48
CA MET A 458 9.66 -17.96 -1.73
C MET A 458 10.84 -18.21 -2.66
N ALA A 459 10.69 -19.06 -3.68
CA ALA A 459 11.73 -19.31 -4.67
C ALA A 459 12.15 -18.02 -5.40
N GLN A 460 11.18 -17.26 -5.92
CA GLN A 460 11.46 -15.96 -6.53
C GLN A 460 12.16 -15.02 -5.54
N ARG A 461 11.60 -14.89 -4.33
CA ARG A 461 12.15 -14.01 -3.28
C ARG A 461 13.60 -14.36 -2.97
N VAL A 462 13.92 -15.64 -2.78
CA VAL A 462 15.28 -16.11 -2.46
C VAL A 462 16.26 -15.84 -3.60
N LEU A 463 15.88 -16.12 -4.85
CA LEU A 463 16.72 -15.84 -6.01
C LEU A 463 17.04 -14.34 -6.12
N VAL A 464 16.01 -13.49 -5.97
CA VAL A 464 16.16 -12.03 -6.05
C VAL A 464 16.97 -11.49 -4.87
N ASP A 465 16.67 -11.89 -3.64
CA ASP A 465 17.30 -11.34 -2.43
C ASP A 465 18.76 -11.77 -2.30
N ARG A 466 19.13 -12.95 -2.82
CA ARG A 466 20.52 -13.39 -2.94
C ARG A 466 21.27 -12.73 -4.09
N ASN A 467 20.56 -12.05 -4.99
CA ASN A 467 21.09 -11.63 -6.29
C ASN A 467 21.76 -12.81 -7.02
N ASP A 468 21.06 -13.97 -7.06
CA ASP A 468 21.59 -15.24 -7.56
C ASP A 468 21.67 -15.25 -9.09
N LEU A 469 22.80 -14.77 -9.63
CA LEU A 469 23.04 -14.67 -11.07
C LEU A 469 23.33 -16.02 -11.73
N ASP A 470 23.65 -17.07 -10.96
CA ASP A 470 23.85 -18.42 -11.49
C ASP A 470 22.53 -19.04 -11.98
N ALA A 471 21.39 -18.47 -11.55
CA ALA A 471 20.07 -18.87 -11.99
C ALA A 471 19.74 -18.47 -13.44
N LEU A 472 20.46 -17.50 -14.02
CA LEU A 472 20.07 -16.88 -15.29
C LEU A 472 19.91 -17.87 -16.46
N PRO A 473 20.79 -18.86 -16.69
CA PRO A 473 20.58 -19.83 -17.77
C PRO A 473 19.29 -20.64 -17.58
N LEU A 474 19.02 -21.08 -16.35
CA LEU A 474 17.84 -21.88 -16.03
C LEU A 474 16.56 -21.05 -16.10
N LEU A 475 16.60 -19.79 -15.65
CA LEU A 475 15.46 -18.88 -15.75
C LEU A 475 15.11 -18.58 -17.21
N ASN A 476 16.09 -18.27 -18.05
CA ASN A 476 15.86 -18.01 -19.48
C ASN A 476 15.31 -19.25 -20.20
N GLN A 477 15.77 -20.45 -19.83
CA GLN A 477 15.19 -21.69 -20.34
C GLN A 477 13.75 -21.86 -19.85
N LEU A 478 13.49 -21.67 -18.56
CA LEU A 478 12.18 -21.88 -17.92
C LEU A 478 11.09 -20.98 -18.51
N VAL A 479 11.43 -19.77 -18.96
CA VAL A 479 10.51 -18.86 -19.66
C VAL A 479 9.88 -19.51 -20.91
N GLY A 480 10.55 -20.48 -21.54
CA GLY A 480 10.06 -21.17 -22.74
C GLY A 480 9.45 -22.56 -22.52
N ILE A 481 9.24 -23.01 -21.28
CA ILE A 481 8.70 -24.35 -21.00
C ILE A 481 7.18 -24.29 -20.83
N GLU A 482 6.44 -24.65 -21.88
CA GLU A 482 4.97 -24.54 -21.97
C GLU A 482 4.22 -25.38 -20.92
N GLU A 483 4.82 -26.45 -20.42
CA GLU A 483 4.21 -27.33 -19.42
C GLU A 483 3.99 -26.62 -18.07
N TYR A 484 4.68 -25.52 -17.81
CA TYR A 484 4.68 -24.84 -16.51
C TYR A 484 4.40 -23.32 -16.61
N PRO A 485 3.17 -22.91 -16.96
CA PRO A 485 2.84 -21.49 -17.19
C PRO A 485 3.11 -20.59 -15.97
N LEU A 486 2.79 -21.05 -14.76
CA LEU A 486 3.11 -20.28 -13.54
C LEU A 486 4.62 -20.15 -13.30
N ALA A 487 5.41 -21.13 -13.75
CA ALA A 487 6.87 -21.08 -13.65
C ALA A 487 7.46 -20.15 -14.71
N GLN A 488 6.89 -20.10 -15.92
CA GLN A 488 7.25 -19.10 -16.95
C GLN A 488 7.04 -17.68 -16.41
N ILE A 489 5.87 -17.42 -15.79
CA ILE A 489 5.55 -16.15 -15.13
C ILE A 489 6.55 -15.85 -14.00
N GLY A 490 6.78 -16.81 -13.10
CA GLY A 490 7.73 -16.67 -12.00
C GLY A 490 9.16 -16.38 -12.49
N ALA A 491 9.59 -17.01 -13.59
CA ALA A 491 10.89 -16.79 -14.18
C ALA A 491 11.05 -15.37 -14.74
N LEU A 492 10.03 -14.85 -15.46
CA LEU A 492 10.02 -13.46 -15.96
C LEU A 492 10.19 -12.45 -14.82
N TRP A 493 9.42 -12.61 -13.75
CA TRP A 493 9.44 -11.69 -12.62
C TRP A 493 10.66 -11.87 -11.70
N THR A 494 11.28 -13.05 -11.72
CA THR A 494 12.59 -13.26 -11.11
C THR A 494 13.69 -12.54 -11.91
N LEU A 495 13.67 -12.64 -13.24
CA LEU A 495 14.58 -11.90 -14.11
C LEU A 495 14.43 -10.38 -13.93
N GLU A 496 13.19 -9.88 -13.80
CA GLU A 496 12.90 -8.48 -13.46
C GLU A 496 13.50 -8.09 -12.10
N GLY A 497 13.29 -8.93 -11.08
CA GLY A 497 13.81 -8.70 -9.73
C GLY A 497 15.33 -8.61 -9.66
N LEU A 498 16.02 -9.42 -10.48
CA LEU A 498 17.48 -9.43 -10.65
C LEU A 498 18.01 -8.27 -11.52
N GLY A 499 17.12 -7.49 -12.15
CA GLY A 499 17.52 -6.47 -13.14
C GLY A 499 18.12 -7.08 -14.42
N LYS A 500 17.71 -8.30 -14.78
CA LYS A 500 18.20 -9.08 -15.93
C LYS A 500 17.09 -9.49 -16.91
N LEU A 501 15.94 -8.83 -16.85
CA LEU A 501 14.87 -9.00 -17.83
C LEU A 501 15.27 -8.41 -19.18
N THR A 502 15.07 -9.16 -20.26
CA THR A 502 15.47 -8.77 -21.62
C THR A 502 14.34 -8.98 -22.62
N ALA A 503 14.43 -8.32 -23.78
CA ALA A 503 13.49 -8.47 -24.88
C ALA A 503 13.40 -9.92 -25.40
N PRO A 504 14.51 -10.69 -25.57
CA PRO A 504 14.41 -12.11 -25.95
C PRO A 504 13.63 -12.97 -24.97
N ALA A 505 13.75 -12.73 -23.65
CA ALA A 505 12.99 -13.46 -22.64
C ALA A 505 11.49 -13.18 -22.79
N ILE A 506 11.09 -11.90 -22.89
CA ILE A 506 9.69 -11.53 -23.11
C ILE A 506 9.16 -12.07 -24.45
N ALA A 507 9.93 -11.94 -25.53
CA ALA A 507 9.55 -12.45 -26.85
C ALA A 507 9.37 -13.98 -26.85
N THR A 508 10.12 -14.70 -26.01
CA THR A 508 9.93 -16.14 -25.79
C THR A 508 8.61 -16.41 -25.06
N ALA A 509 8.34 -15.72 -23.96
CA ALA A 509 7.09 -15.87 -23.21
C ALA A 509 5.84 -15.52 -24.04
N LEU A 510 5.92 -14.51 -24.92
CA LEU A 510 4.82 -14.12 -25.81
C LEU A 510 4.42 -15.22 -26.81
N LYS A 511 5.25 -16.26 -27.01
CA LYS A 511 4.91 -17.41 -27.86
C LYS A 511 4.06 -18.45 -27.14
N SER A 512 3.88 -18.33 -25.82
CA SER A 512 3.13 -19.31 -25.05
C SER A 512 1.68 -19.40 -25.47
N GLN A 513 1.13 -20.60 -25.38
CA GLN A 513 -0.30 -20.82 -25.60
C GLN A 513 -1.15 -20.41 -24.39
N ASP A 514 -0.55 -20.30 -23.20
CA ASP A 514 -1.23 -19.85 -22.00
C ASP A 514 -1.46 -18.33 -22.04
N LEU A 515 -2.73 -17.93 -21.87
CA LEU A 515 -3.11 -16.53 -21.98
C LEU A 515 -2.49 -15.65 -20.89
N LYS A 516 -2.35 -16.18 -19.66
CA LYS A 516 -1.82 -15.46 -18.51
C LYS A 516 -0.31 -15.29 -18.60
N VAL A 517 0.42 -16.23 -19.23
CA VAL A 517 1.84 -16.03 -19.57
C VAL A 517 1.99 -14.83 -20.51
N GLY A 518 1.17 -14.75 -21.56
CA GLY A 518 1.17 -13.60 -22.48
C GLY A 518 0.84 -12.27 -21.79
N VAL A 519 -0.18 -12.26 -20.91
CA VAL A 519 -0.52 -11.07 -20.09
C VAL A 519 0.67 -10.64 -19.21
N SER A 520 1.28 -11.60 -18.52
CA SER A 520 2.43 -11.31 -17.66
C SER A 520 3.66 -10.84 -18.45
N ALA A 521 3.89 -11.38 -19.64
CA ALA A 521 4.99 -10.95 -20.51
C ALA A 521 4.81 -9.50 -20.99
N LEU A 522 3.59 -9.13 -21.40
CA LEU A 522 3.23 -7.75 -21.76
C LEU A 522 3.25 -6.80 -20.56
N TRP A 523 2.93 -7.28 -19.36
CA TRP A 523 3.10 -6.47 -18.15
C TRP A 523 4.58 -6.26 -17.81
N ALA A 524 5.38 -7.31 -17.86
CA ALA A 524 6.82 -7.27 -17.61
C ALA A 524 7.54 -6.37 -18.62
N SER A 525 7.06 -6.29 -19.88
CA SER A 525 7.64 -5.38 -20.87
C SER A 525 7.55 -3.91 -20.47
N THR A 526 6.61 -3.52 -19.59
CA THR A 526 6.53 -2.16 -19.04
C THR A 526 7.68 -1.82 -18.09
N LYS A 527 8.53 -2.79 -17.75
CA LYS A 527 9.70 -2.63 -16.88
C LYS A 527 11.02 -2.58 -17.65
N LEU A 528 10.97 -2.76 -18.98
CA LEU A 528 12.16 -2.72 -19.81
C LEU A 528 12.71 -1.30 -19.95
N PRO A 529 14.05 -1.12 -19.98
CA PRO A 529 14.64 0.14 -20.40
C PRO A 529 14.39 0.39 -21.89
N ALA A 530 14.50 1.65 -22.33
CA ALA A 530 14.18 2.06 -23.70
C ALA A 530 14.92 1.26 -24.79
N SER A 531 16.18 0.86 -24.55
CA SER A 531 16.95 0.02 -25.49
C SER A 531 16.32 -1.35 -25.72
N GLU A 532 15.80 -1.98 -24.67
CA GLU A 532 15.13 -3.28 -24.74
C GLU A 532 13.73 -3.16 -25.32
N VAL A 533 13.02 -2.04 -25.08
CA VAL A 533 11.73 -1.76 -25.72
C VAL A 533 11.87 -1.74 -27.25
N ALA A 534 12.92 -1.08 -27.77
CA ALA A 534 13.19 -1.05 -29.20
C ALA A 534 13.48 -2.45 -29.76
N ALA A 535 14.24 -3.28 -29.04
CA ALA A 535 14.53 -4.66 -29.42
C ALA A 535 13.28 -5.56 -29.39
N LEU A 536 12.33 -5.29 -28.49
CA LEU A 536 11.09 -6.05 -28.36
C LEU A 536 10.02 -5.67 -29.41
N ALA A 537 10.12 -4.49 -30.02
CA ALA A 537 9.11 -3.95 -30.94
C ALA A 537 8.61 -4.95 -32.01
N PRO A 538 9.47 -5.73 -32.71
CA PRO A 538 9.00 -6.71 -33.69
C PRO A 538 8.08 -7.77 -33.08
N ALA A 539 8.38 -8.24 -31.87
CA ALA A 539 7.55 -9.22 -31.17
C ALA A 539 6.18 -8.64 -30.81
N LEU A 540 6.13 -7.40 -30.28
CA LEU A 540 4.87 -6.72 -29.94
C LEU A 540 4.00 -6.47 -31.18
N LEU A 541 4.61 -6.06 -32.29
CA LEU A 541 3.88 -5.81 -33.54
C LEU A 541 3.29 -7.09 -34.14
N SER A 542 3.99 -8.22 -34.00
CA SER A 542 3.54 -9.53 -34.47
C SER A 542 2.58 -10.25 -33.51
N PHE A 543 2.46 -9.79 -32.26
CA PHE A 543 1.64 -10.45 -31.25
C PHE A 543 0.15 -10.20 -31.49
N GLU A 544 -0.59 -11.29 -31.65
CA GLU A 544 -2.04 -11.29 -31.80
C GLU A 544 -2.72 -11.61 -30.46
N SER A 545 -3.40 -10.63 -29.88
CA SER A 545 -4.13 -10.81 -28.63
C SER A 545 -5.31 -11.77 -28.82
N LYS A 546 -5.35 -12.82 -28.00
CA LYS A 546 -6.40 -13.86 -27.99
C LYS A 546 -7.51 -13.57 -26.98
N SER A 547 -7.35 -12.55 -26.12
CA SER A 547 -8.33 -12.08 -25.16
C SER A 547 -8.34 -10.56 -25.03
N GLU A 548 -9.43 -9.99 -24.51
CA GLU A 548 -9.50 -8.55 -24.21
C GLU A 548 -8.47 -8.14 -23.17
N GLU A 549 -8.21 -8.99 -22.16
CA GLU A 549 -7.15 -8.76 -21.18
C GLU A 549 -5.79 -8.61 -21.87
N GLN A 550 -5.38 -9.54 -22.73
CA GLN A 550 -4.13 -9.42 -23.50
C GLN A 550 -4.10 -8.14 -24.35
N ALA A 551 -5.23 -7.72 -24.92
CA ALA A 551 -5.32 -6.49 -25.70
C ALA A 551 -5.07 -5.23 -24.85
N VAL A 552 -5.49 -5.21 -23.58
CA VAL A 552 -5.20 -4.10 -22.64
C VAL A 552 -3.69 -3.97 -22.42
N TYR A 553 -3.01 -5.07 -22.10
CA TYR A 553 -1.57 -5.02 -21.83
C TYR A 553 -0.76 -4.79 -23.10
N LEU A 554 -1.20 -5.30 -24.26
CA LEU A 554 -0.57 -5.00 -25.54
C LEU A 554 -0.69 -3.51 -25.87
N ALA A 555 -1.85 -2.89 -25.64
CA ALA A 555 -2.03 -1.45 -25.83
C ALA A 555 -1.07 -0.65 -24.95
N ARG A 556 -0.87 -1.06 -23.68
CA ARG A 556 0.12 -0.43 -22.78
C ARG A 556 1.56 -0.58 -23.27
N ALA A 557 1.90 -1.74 -23.84
CA ALA A 557 3.25 -2.08 -24.27
C ALA A 557 3.65 -1.46 -25.62
N LEU A 558 2.68 -1.21 -26.51
CA LEU A 558 2.94 -0.59 -27.82
C LEU A 558 3.27 0.91 -27.72
N GLY A 559 2.72 1.61 -26.73
CA GLY A 559 2.91 3.06 -26.59
C GLY A 559 4.38 3.50 -26.58
N PRO A 560 5.26 2.93 -25.72
CA PRO A 560 6.66 3.34 -25.62
C PRO A 560 7.52 3.00 -26.84
N VAL A 561 7.02 2.16 -27.78
CA VAL A 561 7.73 1.87 -29.05
C VAL A 561 7.79 3.12 -29.94
N GLY A 562 6.79 4.01 -29.84
CA GLY A 562 6.88 5.38 -30.36
C GLY A 562 7.07 5.54 -31.88
N ASN A 563 6.68 4.56 -32.70
CA ASN A 563 6.82 4.63 -34.16
C ASN A 563 5.48 4.39 -34.90
N ALA A 564 5.46 4.71 -36.20
CA ALA A 564 4.27 4.63 -37.04
C ALA A 564 3.58 3.25 -37.01
N ALA A 565 4.35 2.16 -37.08
CA ALA A 565 3.80 0.80 -37.06
C ALA A 565 3.13 0.47 -35.71
N ALA A 566 3.74 0.89 -34.59
CA ALA A 566 3.17 0.72 -33.27
C ALA A 566 1.89 1.56 -33.09
N PHE A 567 1.89 2.79 -33.60
CA PHE A 567 0.70 3.65 -33.58
C PHE A 567 -0.45 3.12 -34.43
N ASP A 568 -0.17 2.60 -35.63
CA ASP A 568 -1.18 1.93 -36.46
C ASP A 568 -1.76 0.71 -35.74
N ARG A 569 -0.90 -0.10 -35.11
CA ARG A 569 -1.34 -1.27 -34.33
C ARG A 569 -2.19 -0.85 -33.13
N LEU A 570 -1.82 0.22 -32.42
CA LEU A 570 -2.57 0.76 -31.31
C LEU A 570 -3.96 1.26 -31.76
N LEU A 571 -4.03 1.93 -32.91
CA LEU A 571 -5.30 2.38 -33.51
C LEU A 571 -6.22 1.20 -33.87
N VAL A 572 -5.67 0.10 -34.38
CA VAL A 572 -6.42 -1.14 -34.65
C VAL A 572 -7.03 -1.70 -33.36
N LEU A 573 -6.27 -1.76 -32.26
CA LEU A 573 -6.78 -2.24 -30.97
C LEU A 573 -7.88 -1.33 -30.42
N LEU A 574 -7.69 -0.01 -30.48
CA LEU A 574 -8.67 0.98 -30.05
C LEU A 574 -9.98 0.87 -30.85
N GLY A 575 -9.89 0.63 -32.17
CA GLY A 575 -11.06 0.42 -33.02
C GLY A 575 -11.78 -0.91 -32.74
N LYS A 576 -11.01 -2.02 -32.67
CA LYS A 576 -11.55 -3.37 -32.42
C LYS A 576 -12.27 -3.49 -31.08
N TYR A 577 -11.75 -2.82 -30.05
CA TYR A 577 -12.27 -2.91 -28.68
C TYR A 577 -12.75 -1.56 -28.12
N ALA A 578 -13.38 -0.73 -28.96
CA ALA A 578 -13.80 0.63 -28.60
C ALA A 578 -14.71 0.74 -27.36
N LYS A 579 -15.39 -0.36 -26.98
CA LYS A 579 -16.26 -0.40 -25.79
C LYS A 579 -15.52 -0.73 -24.49
N ASN A 580 -14.29 -1.25 -24.55
CA ASN A 580 -13.52 -1.62 -23.38
C ASN A 580 -12.76 -0.38 -22.85
N PRO A 581 -13.12 0.14 -21.65
CA PRO A 581 -12.53 1.37 -21.13
C PRO A 581 -11.06 1.21 -20.72
N TYR A 582 -10.59 -0.01 -20.47
CA TYR A 582 -9.23 -0.27 -20.04
C TYR A 582 -8.24 -0.23 -21.19
N ILE A 583 -8.65 -0.60 -22.41
CA ILE A 583 -7.77 -0.58 -23.58
C ILE A 583 -7.38 0.86 -23.94
N LYS A 584 -8.34 1.79 -23.92
CA LYS A 584 -8.04 3.22 -24.15
C LYS A 584 -7.18 3.83 -23.04
N ALA A 585 -7.41 3.46 -21.78
CA ALA A 585 -6.63 3.97 -20.66
C ALA A 585 -5.20 3.41 -20.68
N ALA A 586 -5.05 2.13 -20.98
CA ALA A 586 -3.75 1.47 -21.13
C ALA A 586 -2.97 2.02 -22.32
N ALA A 587 -3.63 2.24 -23.47
CA ALA A 587 -3.04 2.91 -24.63
C ALA A 587 -2.49 4.28 -24.24
N PHE A 588 -3.31 5.12 -23.61
CA PHE A 588 -2.90 6.46 -23.19
C PHE A 588 -1.78 6.43 -22.15
N ALA A 589 -1.90 5.63 -21.08
CA ALA A 589 -0.87 5.47 -20.07
C ALA A 589 0.45 4.93 -20.67
N GLY A 590 0.34 4.21 -21.80
CA GLY A 590 1.45 3.66 -22.56
C GLY A 590 2.23 4.66 -23.38
N LEU A 591 1.61 5.73 -23.87
CA LEU A 591 2.25 6.64 -24.82
C LEU A 591 3.49 7.30 -24.25
N ASP A 592 3.50 7.58 -22.93
CA ASP A 592 4.70 7.97 -22.18
C ASP A 592 5.57 8.98 -22.94
N HIS A 593 5.02 10.19 -23.14
CA HIS A 593 5.60 11.29 -23.91
C HIS A 593 5.45 11.22 -25.45
N ASN A 594 4.81 10.18 -25.99
CA ASN A 594 4.50 10.07 -27.42
C ASN A 594 3.09 10.60 -27.79
N GLU A 595 2.40 11.34 -26.92
CA GLU A 595 1.01 11.77 -27.14
C GLU A 595 0.87 12.64 -28.39
N ILE A 596 1.82 13.57 -28.58
CA ILE A 596 1.85 14.48 -29.73
C ILE A 596 2.08 13.69 -31.02
N ALA A 597 3.10 12.83 -31.04
CA ALA A 597 3.45 12.01 -32.20
C ALA A 597 2.30 11.06 -32.59
N PHE A 598 1.68 10.41 -31.60
CA PHE A 598 0.53 9.55 -31.82
C PHE A 598 -0.65 10.34 -32.38
N LYS A 599 -1.01 11.48 -31.77
CA LYS A 599 -2.12 12.32 -32.24
C LYS A 599 -1.92 12.81 -33.67
N GLN A 600 -0.71 13.25 -34.01
CA GLN A 600 -0.36 13.68 -35.37
C GLN A 600 -0.44 12.52 -36.38
N HIS A 601 0.04 11.33 -36.01
CA HIS A 601 0.03 10.15 -36.86
C HIS A 601 -1.39 9.66 -37.17
N VAL A 602 -2.25 9.59 -36.15
CA VAL A 602 -3.62 9.06 -36.32
C VAL A 602 -4.57 10.05 -36.98
N GLY A 603 -4.37 11.36 -36.75
CA GLY A 603 -5.22 12.43 -37.28
C GLY A 603 -6.71 12.14 -37.07
N ASP A 604 -7.51 12.36 -38.13
CA ASP A 604 -8.96 12.19 -38.11
C ASP A 604 -9.45 10.73 -37.99
N LYS A 605 -8.53 9.75 -38.03
CA LYS A 605 -8.87 8.34 -37.83
C LYS A 605 -9.28 8.06 -36.38
N LEU A 606 -8.76 8.82 -35.41
CA LEU A 606 -9.12 8.67 -34.01
C LEU A 606 -10.37 9.50 -33.68
N LYS A 607 -11.46 8.83 -33.34
CA LYS A 607 -12.77 9.47 -33.06
C LYS A 607 -13.18 9.47 -31.59
N ASP A 608 -12.46 8.79 -30.71
CA ASP A 608 -12.81 8.74 -29.28
C ASP A 608 -12.50 10.09 -28.63
N LYS A 609 -13.57 10.83 -28.29
CA LYS A 609 -13.47 12.16 -27.67
C LYS A 609 -12.74 12.15 -26.33
N THR A 610 -12.91 11.08 -25.53
CA THR A 610 -12.26 10.99 -24.22
C THR A 610 -10.76 10.84 -24.41
N LEU A 611 -10.33 9.96 -25.32
CA LEU A 611 -8.92 9.76 -25.62
C LEU A 611 -8.30 11.02 -26.23
N LEU A 612 -9.00 11.71 -27.14
CA LEU A 612 -8.52 13.00 -27.67
C LEU A 612 -8.31 14.03 -26.56
N THR A 613 -9.25 14.15 -25.61
CA THR A 613 -9.07 15.02 -24.43
C THR A 613 -7.87 14.61 -23.59
N TRP A 614 -7.68 13.31 -23.32
CA TRP A 614 -6.51 12.85 -22.59
C TRP A 614 -5.21 13.14 -23.35
N LEU A 615 -5.17 12.96 -24.67
CA LEU A 615 -4.01 13.32 -25.50
C LEU A 615 -3.71 14.82 -25.44
N ASP A 616 -4.72 15.69 -25.45
CA ASP A 616 -4.53 17.13 -25.31
C ASP A 616 -4.01 17.52 -23.93
N GLN A 617 -4.57 16.92 -22.87
CA GLN A 617 -4.10 17.14 -21.50
C GLN A 617 -2.69 16.59 -21.30
N GLY A 618 -2.39 15.42 -21.86
CA GLY A 618 -1.09 14.77 -21.82
C GLY A 618 -0.04 15.57 -22.58
N ALA A 619 -0.37 16.04 -23.79
CA ALA A 619 0.50 16.93 -24.57
C ALA A 619 0.73 18.27 -23.86
N ALA A 620 -0.30 18.86 -23.25
CA ALA A 620 -0.16 20.07 -22.46
C ALA A 620 0.70 19.83 -21.20
N ALA A 621 0.53 18.69 -20.53
CA ALA A 621 1.34 18.31 -19.37
C ALA A 621 2.79 18.01 -19.76
N ALA A 622 3.03 17.33 -20.88
CA ALA A 622 4.36 17.08 -21.43
C ALA A 622 5.02 18.39 -21.91
N GLY A 623 4.24 19.31 -22.47
CA GLY A 623 4.69 20.66 -22.85
C GLY A 623 4.96 21.58 -21.64
N LYS A 624 4.31 21.33 -20.49
CA LYS A 624 4.59 21.99 -19.20
C LYS A 624 5.71 21.32 -18.42
N ALA A 625 5.94 20.02 -18.62
CA ALA A 625 7.10 19.28 -18.15
C ALA A 625 8.31 19.60 -19.03
N LEU A 626 8.68 20.89 -19.11
CA LEU A 626 9.93 21.29 -19.73
C LEU A 626 11.05 20.64 -18.93
N VAL A 627 11.82 19.80 -19.62
CA VAL A 627 13.07 19.22 -19.09
C VAL A 627 13.88 20.36 -18.48
N SER A 628 14.23 20.21 -17.21
CA SER A 628 15.09 21.13 -16.47
C SER A 628 16.29 21.54 -17.31
N GLY A 629 16.38 22.84 -17.65
CA GLY A 629 17.46 23.40 -18.47
C GLY A 629 17.31 23.20 -19.99
N SER A 630 16.12 22.80 -20.48
CA SER A 630 15.85 22.68 -21.92
C SER A 630 16.07 24.01 -22.66
N GLY A 631 16.75 23.93 -23.81
CA GLY A 631 17.09 25.10 -24.63
C GLY A 631 18.34 25.87 -24.16
N LEU A 632 18.94 25.51 -23.02
CA LEU A 632 20.19 26.09 -22.55
C LEU A 632 21.41 25.41 -23.17
N SER A 633 22.45 26.20 -23.48
CA SER A 633 23.75 25.69 -23.92
C SER A 633 24.89 26.58 -23.38
N GLY A 634 26.12 26.09 -23.46
CA GLY A 634 27.32 26.85 -23.09
C GLY A 634 27.33 27.31 -21.63
N GLU A 635 27.76 28.55 -21.40
CA GLU A 635 27.90 29.16 -20.06
C GLU A 635 26.56 29.26 -19.31
N HIS A 636 25.44 29.43 -20.02
CA HIS A 636 24.11 29.52 -19.41
C HIS A 636 23.69 28.17 -18.81
N LEU A 637 23.90 27.06 -19.53
CA LEU A 637 23.62 25.71 -19.01
C LEU A 637 24.53 25.37 -17.81
N ALA A 638 25.81 25.76 -17.88
CA ALA A 638 26.75 25.54 -16.77
C ALA A 638 26.32 26.29 -15.49
N SER A 639 25.91 27.55 -15.64
CA SER A 639 25.39 28.39 -14.56
C SER A 639 24.09 27.82 -13.98
N PHE A 640 23.16 27.43 -14.84
CA PHE A 640 21.89 26.79 -14.47
C PHE A 640 22.09 25.51 -13.63
N ASN A 641 22.97 24.60 -14.07
CA ASN A 641 23.22 23.35 -13.36
C ASN A 641 23.87 23.54 -11.98
N LYS A 642 24.77 24.53 -11.86
CA LYS A 642 25.34 24.92 -10.56
C LYS A 642 24.28 25.52 -9.65
N GLY A 643 23.45 26.41 -10.18
CA GLY A 643 22.33 27.01 -9.46
C GLY A 643 21.36 25.97 -8.92
N LYS A 644 21.04 24.95 -9.72
CA LYS A 644 20.21 23.81 -9.31
C LYS A 644 20.79 23.08 -8.10
N ALA A 645 22.08 22.74 -8.16
CA ALA A 645 22.76 22.05 -7.06
C ALA A 645 22.78 22.89 -5.78
N LEU A 646 22.93 24.21 -5.90
CA LEU A 646 22.91 25.13 -4.76
C LEU A 646 21.50 25.28 -4.16
N TYR A 647 20.46 25.41 -5.01
CA TYR A 647 19.05 25.50 -4.61
C TYR A 647 18.62 24.27 -3.78
N SER A 648 19.02 23.07 -4.22
CA SER A 648 18.73 21.80 -3.54
C SER A 648 19.72 21.44 -2.44
N GLY A 649 20.80 22.20 -2.29
CA GLY A 649 21.94 21.86 -1.44
C GLY A 649 22.28 22.98 -0.45
N ALA A 650 23.43 23.62 -0.65
CA ALA A 650 24.04 24.53 0.32
C ALA A 650 23.18 25.76 0.69
N ALA A 651 22.25 26.18 -0.16
CA ALA A 651 21.32 27.29 0.13
C ALA A 651 19.97 26.82 0.69
N ALA A 652 19.66 25.51 0.63
CA ALA A 652 18.45 24.88 1.17
C ALA A 652 17.12 25.54 0.78
N CYS A 653 17.07 26.24 -0.36
CA CYS A 653 15.90 27.01 -0.81
C CYS A 653 14.64 26.15 -0.95
N PHE A 654 14.82 24.89 -1.38
CA PHE A 654 13.72 23.93 -1.57
C PHE A 654 12.93 23.64 -0.28
N GLY A 655 13.54 23.82 0.90
CA GLY A 655 12.89 23.56 2.19
C GLY A 655 11.72 24.51 2.46
N CYS A 656 11.79 25.74 1.93
CA CYS A 656 10.74 26.75 2.08
C CYS A 656 9.92 26.96 0.81
N HIS A 657 10.52 26.80 -0.38
CA HIS A 657 9.87 27.09 -1.66
C HIS A 657 9.44 25.84 -2.44
N GLY A 658 9.63 24.65 -1.89
CA GLY A 658 9.31 23.39 -2.57
C GLY A 658 10.39 22.95 -3.56
N ALA A 659 10.40 21.67 -3.90
CA ALA A 659 11.39 21.12 -4.84
C ALA A 659 11.12 21.55 -6.29
N GLY A 660 9.86 21.83 -6.62
CA GLY A 660 9.40 22.34 -7.92
C GLY A 660 9.09 23.83 -7.92
N GLY A 661 9.51 24.61 -6.91
CA GLY A 661 9.26 26.05 -6.84
C GLY A 661 7.80 26.41 -6.60
N GLU A 662 6.96 25.46 -6.23
CA GLU A 662 5.52 25.59 -6.04
C GLU A 662 5.13 26.38 -4.77
N GLY A 663 6.09 26.64 -3.90
CA GLY A 663 5.87 27.29 -2.60
C GLY A 663 5.32 26.31 -1.55
N VAL A 664 5.45 26.71 -0.29
CA VAL A 664 4.89 25.99 0.86
C VAL A 664 4.03 26.96 1.65
N LEU A 665 2.73 26.66 1.76
CA LEU A 665 1.76 27.53 2.44
C LEU A 665 2.24 27.86 3.87
N ASN A 666 2.26 29.15 4.22
CA ASN A 666 2.75 29.73 5.48
C ASN A 666 4.28 29.66 5.72
N LEU A 667 5.07 29.23 4.74
CA LEU A 667 6.53 29.16 4.84
C LEU A 667 7.23 29.95 3.74
N GLY A 668 6.90 29.72 2.46
CA GLY A 668 7.51 30.44 1.34
C GLY A 668 6.56 30.54 0.13
N PRO A 669 6.49 31.69 -0.56
CA PRO A 669 5.67 31.84 -1.75
C PRO A 669 6.22 31.01 -2.93
N PRO A 670 5.39 30.75 -3.97
CA PRO A 670 5.85 30.12 -5.21
C PRO A 670 6.91 30.99 -5.91
N LEU A 671 7.87 30.31 -6.51
CA LEU A 671 8.91 30.88 -7.36
C LEU A 671 8.63 30.64 -8.85
N ASP A 672 7.86 29.60 -9.19
CA ASP A 672 7.39 29.38 -10.56
C ASP A 672 6.33 30.43 -10.94
N GLU A 673 6.44 30.97 -12.15
CA GLU A 673 5.61 32.04 -12.71
C GLU A 673 5.49 33.31 -11.83
N SER A 674 6.42 33.49 -10.88
CA SER A 674 6.39 34.60 -9.93
C SER A 674 6.87 35.89 -10.58
N GLU A 675 6.06 36.96 -10.50
CA GLU A 675 6.45 38.29 -10.97
C GLU A 675 7.72 38.77 -10.26
N TRP A 676 7.90 38.39 -8.99
CA TRP A 676 9.07 38.69 -8.18
C TRP A 676 10.36 38.07 -8.71
N VAL A 677 10.24 36.92 -9.35
CA VAL A 677 11.35 36.18 -9.95
C VAL A 677 11.62 36.64 -11.37
N VAL A 678 10.61 36.84 -12.22
CA VAL A 678 10.79 37.03 -13.66
C VAL A 678 11.05 38.49 -14.04
N ASP A 679 10.26 39.43 -13.52
CA ASP A 679 10.19 40.80 -14.05
C ASP A 679 11.44 41.63 -13.79
N ASN A 680 11.98 41.56 -12.56
CA ASN A 680 13.11 42.39 -12.14
C ASN A 680 14.25 41.53 -11.56
N PRO A 681 15.36 41.34 -12.30
CA PRO A 681 16.48 40.52 -11.82
C PRO A 681 17.18 41.13 -10.61
N GLU A 682 17.28 42.46 -10.50
CA GLU A 682 17.94 43.09 -9.35
C GLU A 682 17.13 42.92 -8.06
N ARG A 683 15.79 42.90 -8.18
CA ARG A 683 14.90 42.62 -7.06
C ARG A 683 15.15 41.22 -6.50
N LEU A 684 15.23 40.21 -7.37
CA LEU A 684 15.56 38.85 -6.95
C LEU A 684 16.93 38.78 -6.28
N ILE A 685 17.96 39.45 -6.82
CA ILE A 685 19.30 39.46 -6.22
C ILE A 685 19.30 40.14 -4.85
N LYS A 686 18.60 41.25 -4.67
CA LYS A 686 18.45 41.94 -3.38
C LYS A 686 17.78 41.03 -2.34
N LEU A 687 16.75 40.28 -2.74
CA LEU A 687 16.09 39.27 -1.91
C LEU A 687 17.04 38.12 -1.54
N LEU A 688 17.82 37.59 -2.50
CA LEU A 688 18.80 36.54 -2.21
C LEU A 688 19.92 37.03 -1.29
N LEU A 689 20.36 38.28 -1.40
CA LEU A 689 21.40 38.84 -0.55
C LEU A 689 20.89 39.11 0.87
N HIS A 690 19.75 39.79 1.01
CA HIS A 690 19.33 40.37 2.29
C HIS A 690 18.12 39.69 2.92
N GLY A 691 17.38 38.89 2.17
CA GLY A 691 16.16 38.25 2.65
C GLY A 691 14.94 39.17 2.62
N MET A 692 13.83 38.69 3.18
CA MET A 692 12.54 39.38 3.20
C MET A 692 11.77 39.15 4.49
N THR A 693 11.07 40.18 4.96
CA THR A 693 10.21 40.17 6.14
C THR A 693 8.82 40.73 5.78
N GLY A 694 7.80 40.23 6.46
CA GLY A 694 6.42 40.69 6.28
C GLY A 694 5.65 40.07 5.10
N PRO A 695 4.41 40.54 4.86
CA PRO A 695 3.55 40.01 3.81
C PRO A 695 4.09 40.32 2.41
N VAL A 696 3.83 39.41 1.47
CA VAL A 696 4.17 39.56 0.05
C VAL A 696 3.01 39.08 -0.82
N THR A 697 2.70 39.79 -1.90
CA THR A 697 1.70 39.33 -2.87
C THR A 697 2.42 38.70 -4.06
N VAL A 698 2.08 37.46 -4.40
CA VAL A 698 2.61 36.76 -5.59
C VAL A 698 1.43 36.24 -6.39
N ALA A 699 1.38 36.54 -7.69
CA ALA A 699 0.27 36.18 -8.57
C ALA A 699 -1.13 36.57 -8.02
N GLY A 700 -1.21 37.72 -7.34
CA GLY A 700 -2.46 38.22 -6.72
C GLY A 700 -2.88 37.54 -5.42
N ILE A 701 -2.07 36.64 -4.87
CA ILE A 701 -2.30 35.96 -3.58
C ILE A 701 -1.35 36.55 -2.53
N GLU A 702 -1.89 37.00 -1.40
CA GLU A 702 -1.10 37.49 -0.27
C GLU A 702 -0.57 36.31 0.58
N TYR A 703 0.75 36.27 0.79
CA TYR A 703 1.45 35.32 1.64
C TYR A 703 1.92 36.03 2.91
N LYS A 704 1.74 35.37 4.06
CA LYS A 704 2.20 35.82 5.39
C LYS A 704 3.12 34.77 6.00
N PRO A 705 4.40 34.71 5.58
CA PRO A 705 5.35 33.75 6.12
C PRO A 705 5.43 33.85 7.64
N SER A 706 5.51 32.70 8.30
CA SER A 706 5.66 32.61 9.76
C SER A 706 7.06 32.97 10.27
N ALA A 707 8.02 33.09 9.34
CA ALA A 707 9.40 33.50 9.60
C ALA A 707 9.93 34.34 8.42
N ASP A 708 10.91 35.19 8.69
CA ASP A 708 11.60 35.97 7.66
C ASP A 708 12.39 35.03 6.73
N MET A 709 12.39 35.33 5.42
CA MET A 709 13.31 34.71 4.49
C MET A 709 14.72 35.22 4.81
N PRO A 710 15.68 34.36 5.18
CA PRO A 710 17.03 34.80 5.51
C PRO A 710 17.79 35.21 4.25
N GLY A 711 18.60 36.27 4.36
CA GLY A 711 19.54 36.66 3.32
C GLY A 711 20.80 35.80 3.29
N LEU A 712 21.37 35.59 2.11
CA LEU A 712 22.58 34.79 1.90
C LEU A 712 23.88 35.62 2.05
N ILE A 713 23.78 36.94 2.26
CA ILE A 713 24.95 37.83 2.39
C ILE A 713 25.89 37.44 3.54
N GLN A 714 25.34 36.84 4.60
CA GLN A 714 26.08 36.43 5.79
C GLN A 714 26.69 35.02 5.68
N ASN A 715 26.47 34.31 4.57
CA ASN A 715 27.07 33.00 4.36
C ASN A 715 28.46 33.14 3.70
N PRO A 716 29.57 32.94 4.44
CA PRO A 716 30.91 33.15 3.91
C PRO A 716 31.32 32.07 2.89
N THR A 717 30.56 30.98 2.76
CA THR A 717 30.87 29.90 1.81
C THR A 717 30.28 30.15 0.42
N LEU A 718 29.39 31.13 0.26
CA LEU A 718 28.74 31.43 -1.02
C LEU A 718 29.37 32.68 -1.66
N LYS A 719 29.86 32.51 -2.89
CA LYS A 719 30.44 33.60 -3.71
C LYS A 719 29.36 34.30 -4.52
N ASP A 720 29.69 35.46 -5.07
CA ASP A 720 28.79 36.20 -5.97
C ASP A 720 28.42 35.41 -7.23
N SER A 721 29.33 34.56 -7.72
CA SER A 721 29.03 33.61 -8.79
C SER A 721 27.96 32.58 -8.40
N ASP A 722 27.96 32.12 -7.15
CA ASP A 722 27.01 31.10 -6.67
C ASP A 722 25.60 31.69 -6.56
N ILE A 723 25.49 32.94 -6.11
CA ILE A 723 24.22 33.67 -6.09
C ILE A 723 23.71 33.95 -7.51
N ALA A 724 24.60 34.31 -8.44
CA ALA A 724 24.25 34.49 -9.84
C ALA A 724 23.76 33.18 -10.48
N ASP A 725 24.42 32.06 -10.18
CA ASP A 725 24.04 30.73 -10.66
C ASP A 725 22.67 30.31 -10.09
N MET A 726 22.41 30.51 -8.80
CA MET A 726 21.10 30.25 -8.18
C MET A 726 19.98 31.10 -8.78
N ALA A 727 20.22 32.40 -8.95
CA ALA A 727 19.25 33.29 -9.57
C ALA A 727 18.97 32.89 -11.02
N THR A 728 19.99 32.46 -11.77
CA THR A 728 19.87 31.93 -13.12
C THR A 728 18.99 30.68 -13.16
N TYR A 729 19.22 29.73 -12.24
CA TYR A 729 18.37 28.54 -12.10
C TYR A 729 16.91 28.90 -11.82
N ILE A 730 16.65 29.69 -10.77
CA ILE A 730 15.28 30.07 -10.37
C ILE A 730 14.55 30.81 -11.51
N ARG A 731 15.27 31.64 -12.27
CA ARG A 731 14.73 32.41 -13.40
C ARG A 731 14.53 31.60 -14.69
N HIS A 732 15.05 30.38 -14.78
CA HIS A 732 15.00 29.58 -16.01
C HIS A 732 14.40 28.18 -15.84
N GLU A 733 14.22 27.74 -14.59
CA GLU A 733 13.62 26.45 -14.24
C GLU A 733 12.09 26.55 -14.22
N TRP A 734 11.42 25.41 -14.32
CA TRP A 734 9.96 25.30 -14.33
C TRP A 734 9.38 26.05 -15.55
N SER A 735 8.33 26.84 -15.36
CA SER A 735 7.72 27.66 -16.40
C SER A 735 8.48 28.97 -16.63
N ASN A 736 9.42 29.35 -15.76
CA ASN A 736 10.21 30.58 -15.93
C ASN A 736 11.17 30.47 -17.12
N LYS A 737 11.29 31.55 -17.91
CA LYS A 737 12.17 31.64 -19.10
C LYS A 737 12.86 33.00 -19.19
N ALA A 738 13.60 33.36 -18.15
CA ALA A 738 14.36 34.61 -18.10
C ALA A 738 15.85 34.44 -18.43
N PRO A 739 16.55 35.52 -18.83
CA PRO A 739 17.98 35.48 -19.12
C PRO A 739 18.85 35.16 -17.90
N GLN A 740 20.05 34.64 -18.17
CA GLN A 740 21.11 34.39 -17.18
C GLN A 740 21.48 35.65 -16.39
N ILE A 741 21.78 35.47 -15.10
CA ILE A 741 22.40 36.50 -14.25
C ILE A 741 23.90 36.29 -14.21
N LYS A 742 24.65 37.37 -14.40
CA LYS A 742 26.12 37.39 -14.31
C LYS A 742 26.58 37.82 -12.92
N ALA A 743 27.76 37.35 -12.52
CA ALA A 743 28.33 37.59 -11.18
C ALA A 743 28.65 39.08 -10.91
N ASP A 744 28.93 39.86 -11.95
CA ASP A 744 29.17 41.31 -11.84
C ASP A 744 27.94 42.08 -11.36
N VAL A 745 26.74 41.65 -11.76
CA VAL A 745 25.46 42.20 -11.26
C VAL A 745 25.33 41.98 -9.75
N VAL A 746 25.65 40.77 -9.28
CA VAL A 746 25.61 40.46 -7.84
C VAL A 746 26.67 41.26 -7.07
N THR A 747 27.89 41.34 -7.61
CA THR A 747 28.99 42.10 -7.01
C THR A 747 28.62 43.58 -6.84
N ARG A 748 28.05 44.18 -7.89
CA ARG A 748 27.59 45.57 -7.87
C ARG A 748 26.49 45.76 -6.83
N LEU A 749 25.44 44.94 -6.85
CA LEU A 749 24.32 45.07 -5.93
C LEU A 749 24.75 44.88 -4.47
N ARG A 750 25.61 43.90 -4.18
CA ARG A 750 26.17 43.68 -2.83
C ARG A 750 26.90 44.92 -2.31
N LYS A 751 27.60 45.65 -3.18
CA LYS A 751 28.26 46.91 -2.82
C LYS A 751 27.27 48.05 -2.62
N GLU A 752 26.27 48.16 -3.49
CA GLU A 752 25.23 49.20 -3.41
C GLU A 752 24.35 49.05 -2.15
N THR A 753 24.18 47.83 -1.64
CA THR A 753 23.35 47.52 -0.47
C THR A 753 24.15 47.08 0.76
N ALA A 754 25.46 47.39 0.78
CA ALA A 754 26.37 46.98 1.86
C ALA A 754 25.97 47.54 3.24
N ASP A 755 25.34 48.70 3.25
CA ASP A 755 24.82 49.41 4.43
C ASP A 755 23.67 48.68 5.13
N ARG A 756 22.96 47.77 4.43
CA ARG A 756 21.87 46.98 5.04
C ARG A 756 22.35 45.83 5.93
N THR A 757 23.60 45.40 5.79
CA THR A 757 24.23 44.35 6.60
C THR A 757 23.40 43.05 6.77
N GLY A 758 22.61 42.67 5.76
CA GLY A 758 21.72 41.49 5.81
C GLY A 758 20.36 41.71 6.45
N SER A 759 19.96 42.96 6.71
CA SER A 759 18.60 43.30 7.16
C SER A 759 17.59 43.03 6.02
N PRO A 760 16.54 42.22 6.26
CA PRO A 760 15.59 41.83 5.24
C PRO A 760 14.82 43.02 4.66
N TYR A 761 14.35 42.86 3.42
CA TYR A 761 13.47 43.83 2.76
C TYR A 761 12.01 43.59 3.12
N THR A 762 11.21 44.65 3.11
CA THR A 762 9.74 44.58 3.01
C THR A 762 9.31 44.68 1.55
N ALA A 763 8.09 44.20 1.21
CA ALA A 763 7.56 44.30 -0.15
C ALA A 763 7.55 45.76 -0.67
N LYS A 764 7.22 46.70 0.22
CA LYS A 764 7.17 48.14 -0.04
C LYS A 764 8.53 48.73 -0.43
N GLU A 765 9.62 48.29 0.19
CA GLU A 765 10.97 48.75 -0.15
C GLU A 765 11.43 48.29 -1.54
N LEU A 766 10.79 47.26 -2.09
CA LEU A 766 11.11 46.67 -3.39
C LEU A 766 10.06 46.96 -4.47
N GLY A 767 9.16 47.92 -4.21
CA GLY A 767 8.24 48.47 -5.21
C GLY A 767 6.95 47.69 -5.43
N GLN A 768 6.49 46.92 -4.43
CA GLN A 768 5.11 46.39 -4.38
C GLN A 768 4.29 47.06 -3.27
#